data_AF-A0A6P4XM03-F1
#
_entry.id   AF-A0A6P4XM03-F1
#
_cell.length_a   1.000
_cell.length_b   1.000
_cell.length_c   1.000
_cell.angle_alpha   90.00
_cell.angle_beta   90.00
_cell.angle_gamma   90.00
#
_symmetry.space_group_name_H-M   'P 1'
#
loop_
_entity.id
_entity.type
_entity.pdbx_description
1 polymer ?
#
loop_
_entity_poly.entity_id
_entity_poly.type
_entity_poly.pdbx_seq_one_letter_code
_entity_poly.pdbx_strand_id
1 'polypeptide(L)'
;MSGTPSPKGSLATSQRSAGSGQSSSSDFEILSRPPSYQNGTETPHGGEVGVPSEFSLNAAEMQSYMTELLKDNNSLRDTIRQNNEDMRQKIKDLEVWKDRQKQNQTLIVGKFTEAREKVMTLRKENSRLKDEVAKLQKTGDGEVTQGQGEAGLSEVVSKLKEEKTQLETDKEKLTRTIQMLTGEIGKLQFKLEEKQTDKEVKVQSPPSQGSDPSAAVTSSEQDNQSRLEAEVAQLKSEMKNLKQANERLQLEKADLVAMNNEMQASLELYKAGTPPSPQTTPTGSFVKVEAEVKQPPQMQAGAEAAEGTFILDDRTVSIEERLSVHPEEQRVRYEDTIAQFTAVARQISEAEHHKKKTETTVHDLLIQLQEERTRGLDIAGQLETARKDREELEVKVHDLGEQLRQHSADKDSTVEQMKQQHQSEVDNLMQQLDSMKVALEAARTPGQQVQVGEDIQVLKSQVLSLVAELRETERKLHAATQHVGSYKDRSLTLEQKLTMLQDEMDDQRRRDDALIDGLRMELGNMEGALNMERQAAHMDKRTMAELRNRYEILFQDYDELLKINTELQAKTTQLQTAPPGQVREMREQVDNLTAQVISAEDALRDREEKLKRLTQEIGQMRKDMEEVPVLKAQADVFRQDFEAEREARQKAHGDMQTLEQQNQELQLENQQLRDEMEVYTRNALGEMQRRHVGAPPSPPGNAMPRPNNPPPMEYAGNYGYPRGYPYPGPHEDFYYDAQVGNNDPLQPVNMAQPRVQNLQVHAPQVVQRPASPDTEEKSCPKCNNVFPDLDTLQIHVMECLDN
;
A
#
# COMPACT_ATOMS: atom_id res chain seq x y z
N MET A 1 30.46 16.92 -21.77
CA MET A 1 31.59 16.15 -22.34
C MET A 1 31.45 14.75 -21.79
N SER A 2 31.12 13.73 -22.57
CA SER A 2 31.47 13.42 -23.95
C SER A 2 30.33 13.58 -24.98
N GLY A 3 30.64 14.25 -26.10
CA GLY A 3 30.05 13.96 -27.42
C GLY A 3 30.72 12.70 -28.00
N THR A 4 30.43 12.10 -29.15
CA THR A 4 29.74 12.41 -30.44
C THR A 4 29.89 11.07 -31.26
N PRO A 5 29.29 10.81 -32.45
CA PRO A 5 29.08 11.75 -33.55
C PRO A 5 27.83 11.58 -34.45
N SER A 6 27.57 12.66 -35.20
CA SER A 6 26.70 12.72 -36.39
C SER A 6 27.33 12.04 -37.62
N PRO A 7 26.57 11.93 -38.74
CA PRO A 7 26.77 12.89 -39.85
C PRO A 7 25.42 13.42 -40.41
N LYS A 8 25.21 14.74 -40.57
CA LYS A 8 25.41 15.56 -41.81
C LYS A 8 25.05 14.80 -43.10
N GLY A 9 24.13 15.21 -43.97
CA GLY A 9 23.34 16.42 -44.14
C GLY A 9 23.01 16.58 -45.64
N SER A 10 21.94 17.31 -45.99
CA SER A 10 21.88 18.33 -47.05
C SER A 10 20.52 18.43 -47.78
N LEU A 11 19.88 19.59 -47.58
CA LEU A 11 19.09 20.42 -48.50
C LEU A 11 18.05 19.78 -49.45
N ALA A 12 16.79 20.22 -49.36
CA ALA A 12 16.33 21.43 -50.06
C ALA A 12 14.81 21.70 -49.84
N THR A 13 14.52 22.92 -49.38
CA THR A 13 13.52 23.88 -49.89
C THR A 13 12.04 23.46 -50.05
N SER A 14 11.19 24.19 -49.32
CA SER A 14 10.08 25.02 -49.83
C SER A 14 8.67 24.74 -49.27
N GLN A 15 8.11 25.84 -48.78
CA GLN A 15 6.71 26.29 -48.83
C GLN A 15 5.69 25.85 -47.78
N ARG A 16 5.26 26.91 -47.08
CA ARG A 16 4.03 27.14 -46.31
C ARG A 16 2.76 26.80 -47.11
N SER A 17 1.75 26.30 -46.42
CA SER A 17 0.38 26.86 -46.30
C SER A 17 -0.41 25.90 -45.38
N ALA A 18 -0.90 26.26 -44.19
CA ALA A 18 -2.05 27.13 -43.88
C ALA A 18 -3.36 26.72 -44.59
N GLY A 19 -4.35 26.34 -43.79
CA GLY A 19 -5.77 26.17 -44.10
C GLY A 19 -6.41 25.19 -43.11
N SER A 20 -7.12 25.62 -42.05
CA SER A 20 -8.57 25.93 -42.05
C SER A 20 -9.35 24.98 -42.97
N GLY A 21 -10.32 24.19 -42.57
CA GLY A 21 -11.19 24.15 -41.40
C GLY A 21 -12.46 23.40 -41.84
N GLN A 22 -13.39 23.26 -40.91
CA GLN A 22 -14.81 22.95 -41.13
C GLN A 22 -15.23 21.48 -41.28
N SER A 23 -16.09 21.15 -40.32
CA SER A 23 -17.13 20.16 -40.28
C SER A 23 -18.23 20.35 -41.33
N SER A 24 -18.57 19.30 -42.06
CA SER A 24 -19.95 18.85 -42.38
C SER A 24 -19.84 17.51 -43.13
N SER A 25 -20.41 16.44 -42.58
CA SER A 25 -21.73 15.90 -42.94
C SER A 25 -21.90 15.57 -44.42
N SER A 26 -22.02 14.27 -44.67
CA SER A 26 -22.79 13.59 -45.73
C SER A 26 -22.75 14.18 -47.14
N ASP A 27 -22.16 13.44 -48.08
CA ASP A 27 -22.94 12.94 -49.21
C ASP A 27 -22.23 11.78 -49.93
N PHE A 28 -23.05 10.85 -50.38
CA PHE A 28 -22.73 9.55 -50.95
C PHE A 28 -22.93 9.67 -52.46
N GLU A 29 -21.90 9.50 -53.29
CA GLU A 29 -22.13 9.15 -54.71
C GLU A 29 -20.94 8.46 -55.39
N ILE A 30 -21.31 7.63 -56.36
CA ILE A 30 -20.62 6.49 -56.92
C ILE A 30 -19.78 6.88 -58.15
N LEU A 31 -18.66 6.18 -58.31
CA LEU A 31 -17.72 6.11 -59.44
C LEU A 31 -18.28 6.49 -60.83
N SER A 32 -17.56 7.35 -61.56
CA SER A 32 -17.49 7.36 -63.02
C SER A 32 -16.17 7.93 -63.59
N ARG A 33 -15.42 7.02 -64.22
CA ARG A 33 -14.53 7.13 -65.41
C ARG A 33 -13.31 8.11 -65.40
N PRO A 34 -12.10 7.64 -65.74
CA PRO A 34 -10.93 8.52 -65.92
C PRO A 34 -10.90 9.18 -67.32
N PRO A 35 -10.25 10.36 -67.46
CA PRO A 35 -10.19 11.09 -68.71
C PRO A 35 -9.13 10.55 -69.67
N SER A 36 -9.44 10.74 -70.95
CA SER A 36 -8.68 10.43 -72.15
C SER A 36 -7.29 11.06 -72.20
N TYR A 37 -6.30 10.22 -72.56
CA TYR A 37 -4.98 10.62 -73.04
C TYR A 37 -5.08 11.37 -74.38
N GLN A 38 -4.44 12.54 -74.47
CA GLN A 38 -3.90 13.05 -75.73
C GLN A 38 -2.38 12.88 -75.68
N ASN A 39 -1.85 12.13 -76.64
CA ASN A 39 -0.42 11.88 -76.80
C ASN A 39 0.04 12.67 -78.03
N GLY A 40 0.96 13.62 -77.82
CA GLY A 40 1.75 14.28 -78.85
C GLY A 40 3.14 13.65 -78.88
N THR A 41 3.37 12.88 -79.94
CA THR A 41 4.64 12.48 -80.56
C THR A 41 5.93 13.14 -80.04
N GLU A 42 6.92 12.33 -79.64
CA GLU A 42 8.19 12.07 -80.36
C GLU A 42 9.19 11.32 -79.46
N THR A 43 9.80 10.26 -80.01
CA THR A 43 11.07 9.62 -79.57
C THR A 43 12.04 9.78 -80.77
N PRO A 44 13.40 9.63 -80.69
CA PRO A 44 14.09 8.62 -79.85
C PRO A 44 15.57 8.89 -79.44
N HIS A 45 16.17 7.84 -78.87
CA HIS A 45 17.60 7.58 -78.52
C HIS A 45 18.06 8.12 -77.15
N GLY A 46 18.70 7.34 -76.27
CA GLY A 46 19.20 5.97 -76.26
C GLY A 46 20.13 5.82 -75.03
N GLY A 47 20.20 4.65 -74.41
CA GLY A 47 21.12 4.38 -73.30
C GLY A 47 20.68 3.22 -72.40
N GLU A 48 21.35 2.08 -72.57
CA GLU A 48 21.29 0.90 -71.69
C GLU A 48 21.70 1.24 -70.25
N VAL A 49 21.08 0.60 -69.24
CA VAL A 49 21.74 -0.22 -68.20
C VAL A 49 20.66 -1.14 -67.57
N GLY A 50 20.97 -2.44 -67.45
CA GLY A 50 20.07 -3.47 -66.93
C GLY A 50 19.89 -3.46 -65.40
N VAL A 51 18.73 -3.95 -64.97
CA VAL A 51 18.41 -4.32 -63.57
C VAL A 51 17.79 -5.73 -63.59
N PRO A 52 18.18 -6.65 -62.69
CA PRO A 52 17.74 -8.05 -62.75
C PRO A 52 16.31 -8.23 -62.25
N SER A 53 15.62 -9.17 -62.90
CA SER A 53 14.26 -9.62 -62.67
C SER A 53 14.19 -10.62 -61.52
N GLU A 54 13.46 -10.29 -60.46
CA GLU A 54 12.80 -11.25 -59.57
C GLU A 54 11.38 -10.73 -59.29
N PHE A 55 10.40 -11.64 -59.27
CA PHE A 55 8.94 -11.44 -59.10
C PHE A 55 8.15 -11.06 -60.37
N SER A 56 7.73 -12.09 -61.11
CA SER A 56 6.54 -12.02 -61.97
C SER A 56 5.52 -13.05 -61.47
N LEU A 57 4.51 -12.59 -60.73
CA LEU A 57 3.32 -13.38 -60.38
C LEU A 57 2.38 -13.47 -61.57
N ASN A 58 1.68 -14.60 -61.74
CA ASN A 58 0.78 -14.81 -62.88
C ASN A 58 -0.51 -13.97 -62.72
N ALA A 59 -1.13 -13.56 -63.83
CA ALA A 59 -2.26 -12.62 -63.84
C ALA A 59 -3.48 -13.10 -63.01
N ALA A 60 -3.70 -14.41 -62.91
CA ALA A 60 -4.77 -14.99 -62.11
C ALA A 60 -4.51 -14.88 -60.59
N GLU A 61 -3.26 -15.05 -60.16
CA GLU A 61 -2.86 -14.94 -58.75
C GLU A 61 -2.97 -13.49 -58.28
N MET A 62 -2.62 -12.54 -59.15
CA MET A 62 -2.79 -11.11 -58.90
C MET A 62 -4.26 -10.71 -58.77
N GLN A 63 -5.15 -11.30 -59.58
CA GLN A 63 -6.60 -11.07 -59.48
C GLN A 63 -7.20 -11.67 -58.20
N SER A 64 -6.75 -12.85 -57.77
CA SER A 64 -7.16 -13.45 -56.51
C SER A 64 -6.73 -12.58 -55.32
N TYR A 65 -5.46 -12.16 -55.31
CA TYR A 65 -4.92 -11.29 -54.27
C TYR A 65 -5.63 -9.94 -54.21
N MET A 66 -5.97 -9.34 -55.36
CA MET A 66 -6.72 -8.10 -55.39
C MET A 66 -8.16 -8.26 -54.88
N THR A 67 -8.79 -9.40 -55.14
CA THR A 67 -10.15 -9.70 -54.63
C THR A 67 -10.14 -9.89 -53.12
N GLU A 68 -9.11 -10.55 -52.59
CA GLU A 68 -8.93 -10.75 -51.16
C GLU A 68 -8.64 -9.42 -50.44
N LEU A 69 -7.76 -8.58 -51.00
CA LEU A 69 -7.53 -7.22 -50.50
C LEU A 69 -8.79 -6.37 -50.48
N LEU A 70 -9.68 -6.49 -51.48
CA LEU A 70 -10.96 -5.78 -51.50
C LEU A 70 -11.92 -6.30 -50.43
N LYS A 71 -11.94 -7.61 -50.20
CA LYS A 71 -12.74 -8.23 -49.13
C LYS A 71 -12.27 -7.78 -47.76
N ASP A 72 -10.96 -7.76 -47.54
CA ASP A 72 -10.36 -7.27 -46.29
C ASP A 72 -10.61 -5.77 -46.09
N ASN A 73 -10.49 -4.96 -47.16
CA ASN A 73 -10.84 -3.54 -47.10
C ASN A 73 -12.31 -3.32 -46.71
N ASN A 74 -13.22 -4.13 -47.24
CA ASN A 74 -14.64 -4.04 -46.90
C ASN A 74 -14.89 -4.47 -45.45
N SER A 75 -14.27 -5.57 -45.00
CA SER A 75 -14.34 -6.00 -43.60
C SER A 75 -13.82 -4.92 -42.65
N LEU A 76 -12.67 -4.31 -42.96
CA LEU A 76 -12.11 -3.22 -42.16
C LEU A 76 -13.04 -2.01 -42.10
N ARG A 77 -13.67 -1.64 -43.22
CA ARG A 77 -14.66 -0.55 -43.25
C ARG A 77 -15.86 -0.84 -42.36
N ASP A 78 -16.36 -2.07 -42.36
CA ASP A 78 -17.51 -2.46 -41.53
C ASP A 78 -17.14 -2.51 -40.04
N THR A 79 -15.95 -3.02 -39.71
CA THR A 79 -15.42 -2.98 -38.33
C THR A 79 -15.25 -1.55 -37.84
N ILE A 80 -14.72 -0.64 -38.66
CA ILE A 80 -14.57 0.78 -38.31
C ILE A 80 -15.95 1.44 -38.13
N ARG A 81 -16.93 1.12 -38.98
CA ARG A 81 -18.31 1.61 -38.83
C ARG A 81 -18.91 1.16 -37.51
N GLN A 82 -18.78 -0.12 -37.18
CA GLN A 82 -19.31 -0.66 -35.92
C GLN A 82 -18.64 -0.03 -34.70
N ASN A 83 -17.30 0.10 -34.71
CA ASN A 83 -16.57 0.73 -33.62
C ASN A 83 -16.98 2.20 -33.44
N ASN A 84 -17.18 2.94 -34.53
CA ASN A 84 -17.68 4.30 -34.49
C ASN A 84 -19.10 4.39 -33.91
N GLU A 85 -19.98 3.44 -34.21
CA GLU A 85 -21.34 3.40 -33.63
C GLU A 85 -21.29 3.05 -32.13
N ASP A 86 -20.50 2.05 -31.74
CA ASP A 86 -20.32 1.67 -30.34
C ASP A 86 -19.72 2.82 -29.52
N MET A 87 -18.78 3.56 -30.09
CA MET A 87 -18.19 4.74 -29.45
C MET A 87 -19.22 5.87 -29.31
N ARG A 88 -20.08 6.09 -30.30
CA ARG A 88 -21.21 7.04 -30.18
C ARG A 88 -22.18 6.62 -29.09
N GLN A 89 -22.47 5.32 -28.97
CA GLN A 89 -23.36 4.83 -27.92
C GLN A 89 -22.74 4.99 -26.53
N LYS A 90 -21.45 4.68 -26.37
CA LYS A 90 -20.72 4.92 -25.11
C LYS A 90 -20.69 6.40 -24.70
N ILE A 91 -20.56 7.31 -25.66
CA ILE A 91 -20.63 8.75 -25.40
C ILE A 91 -22.02 9.13 -24.87
N LYS A 92 -23.11 8.64 -25.48
CA LYS A 92 -24.49 8.89 -25.00
C LYS A 92 -24.70 8.34 -23.59
N ASP A 93 -24.20 7.13 -23.30
CA ASP A 93 -24.35 6.52 -21.98
C ASP A 93 -23.56 7.29 -20.91
N LEU A 94 -22.37 7.81 -21.25
CA LEU A 94 -21.59 8.70 -20.38
C LEU A 94 -22.28 10.03 -20.11
N GLU A 95 -22.98 10.61 -21.10
CA GLU A 95 -23.79 11.82 -20.93
C GLU A 95 -24.93 11.57 -19.94
N VAL A 96 -25.69 10.47 -20.12
CA VAL A 96 -26.77 10.08 -19.20
C VAL A 96 -26.23 9.84 -17.78
N TRP A 97 -25.10 9.15 -17.66
CA TRP A 97 -24.46 8.92 -16.36
C TRP A 97 -24.03 10.23 -15.69
N LYS A 98 -23.43 11.14 -16.45
CA LYS A 98 -23.00 12.45 -15.96
C LYS A 98 -24.18 13.29 -15.46
N ASP A 99 -25.30 13.26 -16.18
CA ASP A 99 -26.50 14.00 -15.76
C ASP A 99 -27.16 13.37 -14.53
N ARG A 100 -27.17 12.03 -14.43
CA ARG A 100 -27.63 11.34 -13.22
C ARG A 100 -26.75 11.65 -12.02
N GLN A 101 -25.43 11.75 -12.22
CA GLN A 101 -24.49 12.12 -11.16
C GLN A 101 -24.71 13.56 -10.67
N LYS A 102 -24.97 14.50 -11.60
CA LYS A 102 -25.35 15.87 -11.22
C LYS A 102 -26.66 15.92 -10.43
N GLN A 103 -27.69 15.21 -10.87
CA GLN A 103 -28.97 15.15 -10.15
C GLN A 103 -28.80 14.59 -8.73
N ASN A 104 -27.98 13.53 -8.57
CA ASN A 104 -27.68 12.97 -7.26
C ASN A 104 -26.94 13.97 -6.38
N GLN A 105 -25.93 14.66 -6.92
CA GLN A 105 -25.19 15.70 -6.19
C GLN A 105 -26.12 16.84 -5.75
N THR A 106 -27.03 17.30 -6.62
CA THR A 106 -28.03 18.32 -6.28
C THR A 106 -28.97 17.84 -5.17
N LEU A 107 -29.43 16.60 -5.22
CA LEU A 107 -30.31 16.01 -4.21
C LEU A 107 -29.60 15.90 -2.85
N ILE A 108 -28.34 15.44 -2.83
CA ILE A 108 -27.53 15.35 -1.62
C ILE A 108 -27.34 16.73 -0.99
N VAL A 109 -26.91 17.71 -1.80
CA VAL A 109 -26.73 19.10 -1.33
C VAL A 109 -28.05 19.65 -0.77
N GLY A 110 -29.17 19.42 -1.46
CA GLY A 110 -30.50 19.82 -0.98
C GLY A 110 -30.86 19.24 0.39
N LYS A 111 -30.64 17.92 0.58
CA LYS A 111 -30.89 17.27 1.88
C LYS A 111 -29.98 17.79 2.99
N PHE A 112 -28.71 18.09 2.68
CA PHE A 112 -27.80 18.69 3.66
C PHE A 112 -28.22 20.11 4.02
N THR A 113 -28.69 20.91 3.05
CA THR A 113 -29.22 22.25 3.34
C THR A 113 -30.46 22.20 4.22
N GLU A 114 -31.39 21.28 3.95
CA GLU A 114 -32.60 21.09 4.77
C GLU A 114 -32.25 20.63 6.19
N ALA A 115 -31.31 19.68 6.34
CA ALA A 115 -30.83 19.23 7.63
C ALA A 115 -30.14 20.38 8.42
N ARG A 116 -29.33 21.19 7.75
CA ARG A 116 -28.66 22.36 8.34
C ARG A 116 -29.68 23.39 8.82
N GLU A 117 -30.73 23.66 8.03
CA GLU A 117 -31.81 24.56 8.41
C GLU A 117 -32.57 24.03 9.65
N LYS A 118 -32.89 22.74 9.67
CA LYS A 118 -33.55 22.09 10.81
C LYS A 118 -32.70 22.11 12.09
N VAL A 119 -31.38 21.98 11.97
CA VAL A 119 -30.46 22.13 13.11
C VAL A 119 -30.42 23.59 13.59
N MET A 120 -30.44 24.58 12.68
CA MET A 120 -30.50 25.98 13.07
C MET A 120 -31.79 26.33 13.80
N THR A 121 -32.95 25.83 13.35
CA THR A 121 -34.23 26.05 14.02
C THR A 121 -34.23 25.42 15.41
N LEU A 122 -33.78 24.17 15.54
CA LEU A 122 -33.64 23.49 16.83
C LEU A 122 -32.65 24.19 17.77
N ARG A 123 -31.56 24.76 17.26
CA ARG A 123 -30.63 25.56 18.07
C ARG A 123 -31.27 26.85 18.57
N LYS A 124 -32.05 27.53 17.72
CA LYS A 124 -32.78 28.74 18.11
C LYS A 124 -33.83 28.43 19.17
N GLU A 125 -34.54 27.32 19.03
CA GLU A 125 -35.52 26.85 20.01
C GLU A 125 -34.85 26.44 21.34
N ASN A 126 -33.74 25.72 21.29
CA ASN A 126 -32.94 25.41 22.48
C ASN A 126 -32.42 26.66 23.20
N SER A 127 -31.99 27.68 22.45
CA SER A 127 -31.60 28.97 23.04
C SER A 127 -32.80 29.65 23.72
N ARG A 128 -33.96 29.66 23.06
CA ARG A 128 -35.20 30.22 23.62
C ARG A 128 -35.61 29.50 24.91
N LEU A 129 -35.58 28.17 24.93
CA LEU A 129 -35.89 27.37 26.10
C LEU A 129 -34.88 27.59 27.23
N LYS A 130 -33.58 27.72 26.91
CA LYS A 130 -32.56 28.08 27.91
C LYS A 130 -32.81 29.45 28.52
N ASP A 131 -33.18 30.45 27.72
CA ASP A 131 -33.52 31.78 28.21
C ASP A 131 -34.80 31.76 29.07
N GLU A 132 -35.77 30.93 28.72
CA GLU A 132 -37.02 30.73 29.47
C GLU A 132 -36.76 30.05 30.82
N VAL A 133 -35.92 29.01 30.84
CA VAL A 133 -35.45 28.36 32.08
C VAL A 133 -34.66 29.33 32.96
N ALA A 134 -33.76 30.14 32.38
CA ALA A 134 -32.99 31.13 33.13
C ALA A 134 -33.86 32.24 33.73
N LYS A 135 -34.96 32.62 33.06
CA LYS A 135 -35.95 33.56 33.60
C LYS A 135 -36.73 32.94 34.76
N LEU A 136 -37.16 31.68 34.63
CA LEU A 136 -37.86 30.96 35.69
C LEU A 136 -36.98 30.74 36.93
N GLN A 137 -35.69 30.51 36.74
CA GLN A 137 -34.71 30.43 37.85
C GLN A 137 -34.53 31.77 38.55
N LYS A 138 -34.52 32.90 37.82
CA LYS A 138 -34.41 34.26 38.41
C LYS A 138 -35.68 34.71 39.15
N THR A 139 -36.84 34.16 38.82
CA THR A 139 -38.08 34.39 39.57
C THR A 139 -38.21 33.53 40.83
N GLY A 140 -37.28 32.60 41.09
CA GLY A 140 -37.26 31.72 42.26
C GLY A 140 -36.55 32.30 43.50
N ASP A 141 -35.84 33.42 43.39
CA ASP A 141 -35.10 34.07 44.49
C ASP A 141 -35.93 35.15 45.22
N GLY A 142 -37.26 35.02 45.22
CA GLY A 142 -38.19 35.86 45.96
C GLY A 142 -39.14 35.00 46.80
N GLU A 143 -38.99 35.10 48.12
CA GLU A 143 -39.76 34.45 49.18
C GLU A 143 -41.28 34.37 48.89
N VAL A 144 -41.80 33.18 48.53
CA VAL A 144 -43.24 32.87 48.53
C VAL A 144 -43.49 31.42 48.96
N THR A 145 -44.08 31.31 50.14
CA THR A 145 -44.90 30.24 50.73
C THR A 145 -45.03 28.89 50.01
N GLN A 146 -44.65 27.84 50.76
CA GLN A 146 -45.08 26.44 50.62
C GLN A 146 -46.54 26.31 50.16
N GLY A 147 -46.77 25.53 49.10
CA GLY A 147 -48.08 24.91 48.87
C GLY A 147 -48.54 24.73 47.43
N GLN A 148 -47.99 25.42 46.43
CA GLN A 148 -48.51 25.35 45.04
C GLN A 148 -47.45 25.11 43.95
N GLY A 149 -46.15 25.20 44.27
CA GLY A 149 -45.07 25.03 43.28
C GLY A 149 -44.70 23.58 42.94
N GLU A 150 -44.97 22.61 43.83
CA GLU A 150 -44.55 21.22 43.62
C GLU A 150 -45.34 20.50 42.52
N ALA A 151 -46.61 20.86 42.29
CA ALA A 151 -47.41 20.27 41.22
C ALA A 151 -46.97 20.73 39.83
N GLY A 152 -46.64 22.02 39.67
CA GLY A 152 -46.17 22.58 38.40
C GLY A 152 -44.76 22.14 38.04
N LEU A 153 -43.85 22.05 39.02
CA LEU A 153 -42.51 21.49 38.83
C LEU A 153 -42.55 19.99 38.51
N SER A 154 -43.44 19.22 39.17
CA SER A 154 -43.64 17.80 38.86
C SER A 154 -44.17 17.59 37.43
N GLU A 155 -45.09 18.44 36.96
CA GLU A 155 -45.63 18.35 35.61
C GLU A 155 -44.60 18.76 34.54
N VAL A 156 -43.80 19.80 34.78
CA VAL A 156 -42.71 20.21 33.87
C VAL A 156 -41.60 19.16 33.83
N VAL A 157 -41.24 18.56 34.98
CA VAL A 157 -40.27 17.46 35.03
C VAL A 157 -40.82 16.21 34.35
N SER A 158 -42.12 15.93 34.45
CA SER A 158 -42.76 14.83 33.74
C SER A 158 -42.74 15.04 32.23
N LYS A 159 -43.06 16.26 31.75
CA LYS A 159 -43.01 16.61 30.32
C LYS A 159 -41.58 16.57 29.78
N LEU A 160 -40.59 17.05 30.54
CA LEU A 160 -39.18 16.95 30.16
C LEU A 160 -38.67 15.49 30.16
N LYS A 161 -39.19 14.63 31.04
CA LYS A 161 -38.90 13.19 31.01
C LYS A 161 -39.53 12.51 29.80
N GLU A 162 -40.78 12.83 29.46
CA GLU A 162 -41.44 12.33 28.25
C GLU A 162 -40.77 12.82 26.97
N GLU A 163 -40.32 14.07 26.93
CA GLU A 163 -39.60 14.63 25.78
C GLU A 163 -38.20 14.01 25.65
N LYS A 164 -37.53 13.74 26.78
CA LYS A 164 -36.25 13.01 26.80
C LYS A 164 -36.43 11.56 26.32
N THR A 165 -37.45 10.85 26.77
CA THR A 165 -37.72 9.48 26.29
C THR A 165 -38.10 9.48 24.81
N GLN A 166 -38.88 10.48 24.36
CA GLN A 166 -39.20 10.65 22.95
C GLN A 166 -37.94 10.89 22.09
N LEU A 167 -37.03 11.76 22.53
CA LEU A 167 -35.75 12.00 21.86
C LEU A 167 -34.84 10.77 21.87
N GLU A 168 -34.84 9.97 22.94
CA GLU A 168 -34.12 8.69 22.99
C GLU A 168 -34.70 7.69 21.98
N THR A 169 -36.03 7.59 21.86
CA THR A 169 -36.66 6.73 20.85
C THR A 169 -36.38 7.20 19.42
N ASP A 170 -36.31 8.51 19.18
CA ASP A 170 -36.01 9.05 17.86
C ASP A 170 -34.53 8.91 17.52
N LYS A 171 -33.63 9.01 18.51
CA LYS A 171 -32.21 8.64 18.37
C LYS A 171 -32.05 7.16 18.01
N GLU A 172 -32.81 6.26 18.63
CA GLU A 172 -32.80 4.84 18.26
C GLU A 172 -33.34 4.59 16.85
N LYS A 173 -34.43 5.25 16.44
CA LYS A 173 -34.95 5.14 15.07
C LYS A 173 -33.93 5.63 14.05
N LEU A 174 -33.26 6.74 14.33
CA LEU A 174 -32.20 7.28 13.47
C LEU A 174 -31.01 6.31 13.39
N THR A 175 -30.63 5.72 14.52
CA THR A 175 -29.57 4.69 14.58
C THR A 175 -29.94 3.45 13.76
N ARG A 176 -31.19 2.95 13.85
CA ARG A 176 -31.68 1.84 13.01
C ARG A 176 -31.68 2.20 11.52
N THR A 177 -32.01 3.45 11.19
CA THR A 177 -32.01 3.94 9.80
C THR A 177 -30.59 4.03 9.24
N ILE A 178 -29.64 4.51 10.04
CA ILE A 178 -28.21 4.51 9.71
C ILE A 178 -27.73 3.08 9.51
N GLN A 179 -28.04 2.15 10.42
CA GLN A 179 -27.69 0.73 10.26
C GLN A 179 -28.28 0.11 8.99
N MET A 180 -29.53 0.42 8.63
CA MET A 180 -30.11 0.00 7.36
C MET A 180 -29.36 0.57 6.15
N LEU A 181 -29.10 1.88 6.13
CA LEU A 181 -28.38 2.52 5.03
C LEU A 181 -26.94 2.02 4.92
N THR A 182 -26.24 1.79 6.04
CA THR A 182 -24.92 1.16 6.05
C THR A 182 -24.99 -0.27 5.52
N GLY A 183 -26.03 -1.04 5.87
CA GLY A 183 -26.26 -2.36 5.31
C GLY A 183 -26.60 -2.35 3.81
N GLU A 184 -27.33 -1.34 3.32
CA GLU A 184 -27.60 -1.15 1.89
C GLU A 184 -26.35 -0.73 1.12
N ILE A 185 -25.52 0.15 1.70
CA ILE A 185 -24.21 0.52 1.16
C ILE A 185 -23.31 -0.72 1.10
N GLY A 186 -23.27 -1.54 2.16
CA GLY A 186 -22.55 -2.81 2.17
C GLY A 186 -23.06 -3.79 1.11
N LYS A 187 -24.38 -3.89 0.89
CA LYS A 187 -24.96 -4.69 -0.20
C LYS A 187 -24.61 -4.15 -1.58
N LEU A 188 -24.53 -2.84 -1.76
CA LEU A 188 -24.13 -2.21 -3.01
C LEU A 188 -22.63 -2.36 -3.28
N GLN A 189 -21.79 -2.31 -2.24
CA GLN A 189 -20.36 -2.62 -2.30
C GLN A 189 -20.14 -4.10 -2.62
N PHE A 190 -20.87 -5.00 -1.95
CA PHE A 190 -20.85 -6.43 -2.25
C PHE A 190 -21.31 -6.73 -3.68
N LYS A 191 -22.34 -6.04 -4.21
CA LYS A 191 -22.74 -6.16 -5.62
C LYS A 191 -21.73 -5.56 -6.59
N LEU A 192 -20.90 -4.61 -6.14
CA LEU A 192 -19.80 -4.04 -6.93
C LEU A 192 -18.63 -5.03 -6.98
N GLU A 193 -18.32 -5.69 -5.85
CA GLU A 193 -17.34 -6.76 -5.73
C GLU A 193 -17.79 -8.06 -6.42
N GLU A 194 -19.07 -8.41 -6.37
CA GLU A 194 -19.69 -9.55 -7.10
C GLU A 194 -19.55 -9.34 -8.61
N LYS A 195 -19.75 -8.11 -9.11
CA LYS A 195 -19.51 -7.78 -10.53
C LYS A 195 -18.04 -7.69 -10.93
N GLN A 196 -17.13 -7.51 -9.96
CA GLN A 196 -15.69 -7.56 -10.19
C GLN A 196 -15.17 -9.01 -10.12
N THR A 197 -15.76 -9.86 -9.27
CA THR A 197 -15.43 -11.29 -9.11
C THR A 197 -16.12 -12.20 -10.12
N ASP A 198 -17.25 -11.80 -10.72
CA ASP A 198 -17.86 -12.48 -11.88
C ASP A 198 -16.95 -12.43 -13.14
N LYS A 199 -15.93 -11.56 -13.15
CA LYS A 199 -14.85 -11.58 -14.15
C LYS A 199 -13.68 -12.50 -13.78
N GLU A 200 -13.59 -12.98 -12.55
CA GLU A 200 -12.47 -13.78 -12.03
C GLU A 200 -12.86 -15.18 -11.52
N VAL A 201 -14.14 -15.50 -11.32
CA VAL A 201 -14.60 -16.79 -10.74
C VAL A 201 -15.60 -17.53 -11.64
N LYS A 202 -15.27 -17.69 -12.93
CA LYS A 202 -15.79 -18.84 -13.69
C LYS A 202 -14.78 -20.00 -13.71
N VAL A 203 -14.13 -20.22 -12.58
CA VAL A 203 -13.30 -21.39 -12.33
C VAL A 203 -13.62 -21.91 -10.92
N GLN A 204 -14.25 -23.09 -10.92
CA GLN A 204 -14.40 -24.08 -9.84
C GLN A 204 -15.65 -24.05 -8.95
N SER A 205 -16.36 -25.18 -9.00
CA SER A 205 -17.21 -25.73 -7.94
C SER A 205 -16.84 -27.22 -7.74
N PRO A 206 -16.78 -27.74 -6.50
CA PRO A 206 -16.77 -29.18 -6.19
C PRO A 206 -18.02 -29.57 -5.35
N PRO A 207 -18.15 -30.82 -4.85
CA PRO A 207 -17.99 -32.13 -5.48
C PRO A 207 -19.23 -33.03 -5.26
N SER A 208 -19.54 -33.98 -6.17
CA SER A 208 -19.88 -35.38 -5.82
C SER A 208 -20.42 -36.20 -6.99
N GLN A 209 -19.84 -37.39 -7.12
CA GLN A 209 -20.37 -38.65 -7.67
C GLN A 209 -20.69 -38.75 -9.17
N GLY A 210 -19.79 -39.46 -9.86
CA GLY A 210 -20.18 -40.60 -10.71
C GLY A 210 -20.41 -40.34 -12.19
N SER A 211 -19.59 -41.01 -13.00
CA SER A 211 -19.76 -41.41 -14.42
C SER A 211 -19.60 -40.37 -15.55
N ASP A 212 -18.57 -40.62 -16.37
CA ASP A 212 -18.31 -40.28 -17.78
C ASP A 212 -19.57 -40.22 -18.69
N PRO A 213 -19.62 -39.37 -19.76
CA PRO A 213 -18.69 -39.51 -20.92
C PRO A 213 -18.41 -38.26 -21.80
N SER A 214 -17.40 -38.37 -22.68
CA SER A 214 -17.46 -38.06 -24.13
C SER A 214 -16.37 -37.14 -24.71
N ALA A 215 -15.58 -37.71 -25.63
CA ALA A 215 -14.41 -37.15 -26.31
C ALA A 215 -14.71 -36.31 -27.56
N ALA A 216 -15.71 -35.43 -27.53
CA ALA A 216 -16.11 -34.62 -28.71
C ALA A 216 -15.91 -33.10 -28.56
N VAL A 217 -15.43 -32.62 -27.41
CA VAL A 217 -15.43 -31.17 -27.08
C VAL A 217 -14.08 -30.48 -27.31
N THR A 218 -12.97 -31.23 -27.43
CA THR A 218 -11.62 -30.66 -27.34
C THR A 218 -11.16 -29.81 -28.52
N SER A 219 -11.68 -30.00 -29.75
CA SER A 219 -11.25 -29.22 -30.91
C SER A 219 -11.85 -27.82 -30.97
N SER A 220 -13.07 -27.62 -30.45
CA SER A 220 -13.73 -26.31 -30.46
C SER A 220 -13.26 -25.42 -29.30
N GLU A 221 -12.82 -26.02 -28.20
CA GLU A 221 -12.26 -25.28 -27.06
C GLU A 221 -10.87 -24.73 -27.39
N GLN A 222 -10.06 -25.46 -28.16
CA GLN A 222 -8.71 -25.04 -28.55
C GLN A 222 -8.73 -23.85 -29.53
N ASP A 223 -9.65 -23.83 -30.50
CA ASP A 223 -9.83 -22.70 -31.43
C ASP A 223 -10.39 -21.46 -30.72
N ASN A 224 -11.27 -21.65 -29.72
CA ASN A 224 -11.79 -20.55 -28.92
C ASN A 224 -10.73 -19.98 -27.96
N GLN A 225 -9.85 -20.83 -27.43
CA GLN A 225 -8.71 -20.43 -26.61
C GLN A 225 -7.73 -19.56 -27.40
N SER A 226 -7.33 -19.99 -28.60
CA SER A 226 -6.39 -19.22 -29.44
C SER A 226 -6.98 -17.89 -29.93
N ARG A 227 -8.30 -17.83 -30.18
CA ARG A 227 -8.98 -16.57 -30.50
C ARG A 227 -9.02 -15.61 -29.32
N LEU A 228 -9.29 -16.11 -28.11
CA LEU A 228 -9.26 -15.29 -26.90
C LEU A 228 -7.84 -14.75 -26.62
N GLU A 229 -6.82 -15.58 -26.81
CA GLU A 229 -5.42 -15.18 -26.61
C GLU A 229 -4.98 -14.10 -27.61
N ALA A 230 -5.41 -14.21 -28.87
CA ALA A 230 -5.18 -13.20 -29.89
C ALA A 230 -5.90 -11.87 -29.56
N GLU A 231 -7.14 -11.93 -29.07
CA GLU A 231 -7.92 -10.75 -28.68
C GLU A 231 -7.34 -10.06 -27.42
N VAL A 232 -6.84 -10.84 -26.46
CA VAL A 232 -6.12 -10.31 -25.29
C VAL A 232 -4.78 -9.69 -25.69
N ALA A 233 -4.04 -10.29 -26.62
CA ALA A 233 -2.80 -9.71 -27.15
C ALA A 233 -3.07 -8.40 -27.90
N GLN A 234 -4.16 -8.35 -28.69
CA GLN A 234 -4.59 -7.14 -29.37
C GLN A 234 -4.97 -6.03 -28.38
N LEU A 235 -5.78 -6.33 -27.36
CA LEU A 235 -6.18 -5.37 -26.33
C LEU A 235 -4.99 -4.86 -25.51
N LYS A 236 -3.99 -5.70 -25.24
CA LYS A 236 -2.73 -5.26 -24.61
C LYS A 236 -1.95 -4.30 -25.51
N SER A 237 -1.89 -4.57 -26.81
CA SER A 237 -1.23 -3.67 -27.76
C SER A 237 -1.97 -2.32 -27.89
N GLU A 238 -3.30 -2.35 -27.89
CA GLU A 238 -4.14 -1.14 -27.93
C GLU A 238 -4.02 -0.32 -26.64
N MET A 239 -3.99 -0.97 -25.48
CA MET A 239 -3.72 -0.29 -24.20
C MET A 239 -2.33 0.36 -24.18
N LYS A 240 -1.31 -0.31 -24.74
CA LYS A 240 0.04 0.26 -24.86
C LYS A 240 0.04 1.49 -25.78
N ASN A 241 -0.65 1.42 -26.92
CA ASN A 241 -0.77 2.54 -27.86
C ASN A 241 -1.55 3.72 -27.27
N LEU A 242 -2.65 3.44 -26.55
CA LEU A 242 -3.44 4.46 -25.85
C LEU A 242 -2.64 5.12 -24.73
N LYS A 243 -1.83 4.36 -23.99
CA LYS A 243 -0.93 4.90 -22.97
C LYS A 243 0.11 5.85 -23.58
N GLN A 244 0.75 5.45 -24.67
CA GLN A 244 1.69 6.30 -25.40
C GLN A 244 1.03 7.54 -26.02
N ALA A 245 -0.19 7.41 -26.54
CA ALA A 245 -0.97 8.54 -27.05
C ALA A 245 -1.36 9.52 -25.92
N ASN A 246 -1.71 9.00 -24.75
CA ASN A 246 -2.03 9.81 -23.58
C ASN A 246 -0.76 10.54 -23.07
N GLU A 247 0.40 9.88 -23.04
CA GLU A 247 1.68 10.54 -22.72
C GLU A 247 2.01 11.67 -23.71
N ARG A 248 1.78 11.47 -25.03
CA ARG A 248 1.94 12.54 -26.03
C ARG A 248 0.97 13.70 -25.82
N LEU A 249 -0.30 13.41 -25.53
CA LEU A 249 -1.31 14.43 -25.25
C LEU A 249 -1.02 15.19 -23.95
N GLN A 250 -0.44 14.55 -22.94
CA GLN A 250 0.02 15.23 -21.73
C GLN A 250 1.20 16.16 -22.02
N LEU A 251 2.10 15.77 -22.91
CA LEU A 251 3.21 16.62 -23.36
C LEU A 251 2.70 17.83 -24.15
N GLU A 252 1.80 17.61 -25.12
CA GLU A 252 1.17 18.68 -25.89
C GLU A 252 0.35 19.63 -25.00
N LYS A 253 -0.35 19.09 -24.00
CA LYS A 253 -1.05 19.88 -22.98
C LYS A 253 -0.07 20.72 -22.16
N ALA A 254 1.09 20.17 -21.78
CA ALA A 254 2.11 20.92 -21.07
C ALA A 254 2.69 22.07 -21.92
N ASP A 255 2.92 21.82 -23.22
CA ASP A 255 3.39 22.83 -24.17
C ASP A 255 2.34 23.93 -24.41
N LEU A 256 1.06 23.56 -24.57
CA LEU A 256 -0.04 24.51 -24.69
C LEU A 256 -0.24 25.33 -23.40
N VAL A 257 -0.04 24.73 -22.22
CA VAL A 257 -0.06 25.46 -20.95
C VAL A 257 1.13 26.41 -20.85
N ALA A 258 2.32 26.01 -21.29
CA ALA A 258 3.49 26.88 -21.34
C ALA A 258 3.25 28.07 -22.29
N MET A 259 2.70 27.82 -23.49
CA MET A 259 2.35 28.85 -24.46
C MET A 259 1.23 29.77 -23.93
N ASN A 260 0.26 29.24 -23.18
CA ASN A 260 -0.78 30.04 -22.55
C ASN A 260 -0.22 30.90 -21.42
N ASN A 261 0.72 30.38 -20.63
CA ASN A 261 1.44 31.14 -19.61
C ASN A 261 2.30 32.25 -20.25
N GLU A 262 2.97 31.98 -21.37
CA GLU A 262 3.77 32.96 -22.12
C GLU A 262 2.89 34.05 -22.76
N MET A 263 1.72 33.66 -23.29
CA MET A 263 0.72 34.58 -23.82
C MET A 263 0.06 35.42 -22.70
N GLN A 264 -0.18 34.83 -21.52
CA GLN A 264 -0.66 35.55 -20.35
C GLN A 264 0.40 36.52 -19.80
N ALA A 265 1.67 36.12 -19.75
CA ALA A 265 2.77 37.01 -19.39
C ALA A 265 2.90 38.18 -20.39
N SER A 266 2.74 37.90 -21.69
CA SER A 266 2.71 38.92 -22.75
C SER A 266 1.51 39.89 -22.61
N LEU A 267 0.35 39.38 -22.17
CA LEU A 267 -0.85 40.18 -21.90
C LEU A 267 -0.75 40.99 -20.61
N GLU A 268 -0.07 40.49 -19.58
CA GLU A 268 0.19 41.22 -18.34
C GLU A 268 1.19 42.37 -18.57
N LEU A 269 2.22 42.17 -19.40
CA LEU A 269 3.09 43.24 -19.88
C LEU A 269 2.31 44.32 -20.64
N TYR A 270 1.31 43.92 -21.43
CA TYR A 270 0.43 44.85 -22.15
C TYR A 270 -0.55 45.61 -21.23
N LYS A 271 -1.01 44.98 -20.14
CA LYS A 271 -1.91 45.58 -19.13
C LYS A 271 -1.18 46.47 -18.12
N ALA A 272 0.12 46.29 -17.91
CA ALA A 272 0.94 47.09 -17.00
C ALA A 272 1.28 48.51 -17.51
N GLY A 273 0.71 48.94 -18.64
CA GLY A 273 0.76 50.34 -19.07
C GLY A 273 2.11 50.81 -19.61
N THR A 274 2.99 49.90 -20.03
CA THR A 274 4.20 50.25 -20.78
C THR A 274 3.87 50.23 -22.28
N PRO A 275 4.12 51.32 -23.03
CA PRO A 275 3.84 51.32 -24.47
C PRO A 275 4.82 50.37 -25.18
N PRO A 276 4.39 49.58 -26.18
CA PRO A 276 5.34 48.92 -27.05
C PRO A 276 6.08 49.99 -27.84
N SER A 277 7.40 50.07 -27.66
CA SER A 277 8.26 50.81 -28.58
C SER A 277 8.26 50.06 -29.92
N PRO A 278 7.94 50.73 -31.05
CA PRO A 278 7.89 50.09 -32.35
C PRO A 278 9.29 50.09 -32.97
N GLN A 279 9.78 48.92 -33.39
CA GLN A 279 10.12 48.61 -34.80
C GLN A 279 11.09 47.43 -34.92
N THR A 280 10.66 46.42 -35.68
CA THR A 280 11.29 46.16 -37.00
C THR A 280 10.19 46.01 -38.06
N THR A 281 9.71 47.13 -38.58
CA THR A 281 9.53 47.26 -40.03
C THR A 281 10.50 48.35 -40.48
N PRO A 282 11.14 48.24 -41.66
CA PRO A 282 12.09 49.24 -42.11
C PRO A 282 11.35 50.46 -42.67
N THR A 283 11.60 51.63 -42.06
CA THR A 283 11.71 53.00 -42.64
C THR A 283 10.62 53.52 -43.61
N GLY A 284 9.98 54.68 -43.44
CA GLY A 284 10.20 55.76 -42.48
C GLY A 284 9.30 57.01 -42.65
N SER A 285 9.50 57.95 -41.72
CA SER A 285 9.27 59.42 -41.72
C SER A 285 7.87 60.00 -42.03
N PHE A 286 7.19 60.54 -41.00
CA PHE A 286 6.86 61.99 -40.94
C PHE A 286 6.35 62.43 -39.54
N VAL A 287 6.37 63.75 -39.34
CA VAL A 287 6.47 64.54 -38.11
C VAL A 287 5.16 64.72 -37.31
N LYS A 288 5.32 64.84 -35.99
CA LYS A 288 4.40 65.22 -34.89
C LYS A 288 3.78 66.61 -35.06
N VAL A 289 2.46 66.80 -34.87
CA VAL A 289 1.84 67.94 -34.13
C VAL A 289 0.46 67.51 -33.59
N GLU A 290 0.19 67.92 -32.35
CA GLU A 290 -0.98 67.72 -31.50
C GLU A 290 -2.31 68.26 -32.07
N ALA A 291 -3.45 67.65 -31.70
CA ALA A 291 -4.68 68.38 -31.37
C ALA A 291 -5.71 67.51 -30.63
N GLU A 292 -6.08 68.01 -29.45
CA GLU A 292 -7.32 67.87 -28.68
C GLU A 292 -8.51 67.09 -29.28
N VAL A 293 -9.06 66.18 -28.47
CA VAL A 293 -10.46 65.76 -28.56
C VAL A 293 -11.23 66.39 -27.40
N LYS A 294 -11.99 67.45 -27.70
CA LYS A 294 -13.16 67.84 -26.90
C LYS A 294 -14.40 67.14 -27.48
N GLN A 295 -15.29 66.82 -26.53
CA GLN A 295 -16.62 66.20 -26.58
C GLN A 295 -17.53 66.58 -27.79
N PRO A 296 -18.56 65.77 -28.09
CA PRO A 296 -19.47 66.00 -29.21
C PRO A 296 -20.38 67.24 -28.98
N PRO A 297 -20.81 67.96 -30.04
CA PRO A 297 -21.68 69.11 -29.91
C PRO A 297 -23.18 68.75 -29.96
N GLN A 298 -23.97 69.39 -29.09
CA GLN A 298 -25.39 69.62 -29.32
C GLN A 298 -25.58 70.92 -30.10
N MET A 299 -26.35 70.82 -31.19
CA MET A 299 -27.28 71.80 -31.77
C MET A 299 -26.82 73.21 -32.22
N GLN A 300 -27.41 73.58 -33.37
CA GLN A 300 -27.76 74.92 -33.90
C GLN A 300 -26.78 75.65 -34.84
N ALA A 301 -27.16 75.58 -36.12
CA ALA A 301 -27.57 76.70 -37.01
C ALA A 301 -26.56 77.79 -37.44
N GLY A 302 -26.62 78.10 -38.75
CA GLY A 302 -26.05 79.29 -39.41
C GLY A 302 -24.80 78.96 -40.22
N ALA A 303 -24.87 78.69 -41.52
CA ALA A 303 -25.12 79.60 -42.64
C ALA A 303 -23.98 80.59 -42.92
N GLU A 304 -23.67 80.72 -44.22
CA GLU A 304 -22.82 81.71 -44.90
C GLU A 304 -21.32 81.32 -45.04
N ALA A 305 -20.81 80.97 -46.22
CA ALA A 305 -20.72 81.65 -47.53
C ALA A 305 -19.37 82.38 -47.73
N ALA A 306 -18.82 82.22 -48.94
CA ALA A 306 -17.75 82.95 -49.64
C ALA A 306 -16.63 81.99 -50.09
N GLU A 307 -16.63 81.53 -51.34
CA GLU A 307 -16.14 82.23 -52.56
C GLU A 307 -14.61 82.40 -52.57
N GLY A 308 -13.95 81.92 -53.64
CA GLY A 308 -12.52 82.22 -53.85
C GLY A 308 -11.73 81.37 -54.84
N THR A 309 -12.32 81.14 -56.01
CA THR A 309 -11.76 80.96 -57.37
C THR A 309 -10.24 81.15 -57.65
N PHE A 310 -9.76 80.41 -58.68
CA PHE A 310 -8.62 80.69 -59.61
C PHE A 310 -7.19 80.32 -59.14
N ILE A 311 -6.23 79.74 -59.90
CA ILE A 311 -6.04 79.47 -61.34
C ILE A 311 -4.92 78.42 -61.53
N LEU A 312 -5.06 77.63 -62.61
CA LEU A 312 -4.12 76.97 -63.54
C LEU A 312 -2.60 77.27 -63.37
N ASP A 313 -1.63 76.41 -63.65
CA ASP A 313 -1.53 75.44 -64.74
C ASP A 313 -0.29 74.54 -64.58
N ASP A 314 -0.35 73.43 -65.31
CA ASP A 314 0.76 72.73 -65.98
C ASP A 314 1.84 71.97 -65.17
N ARG A 315 1.66 70.63 -65.11
CA ARG A 315 2.60 69.68 -65.72
C ARG A 315 2.02 68.27 -65.72
N THR A 316 1.45 67.90 -66.85
CA THR A 316 1.31 66.52 -67.28
C THR A 316 2.71 65.96 -67.55
N VAL A 317 3.12 64.92 -66.82
CA VAL A 317 3.83 63.73 -67.35
C VAL A 317 3.75 62.63 -66.29
N SER A 318 3.07 61.54 -66.67
CA SER A 318 3.24 60.15 -66.25
C SER A 318 3.33 59.82 -64.75
N ILE A 319 2.18 59.50 -64.12
CA ILE A 319 2.08 58.35 -63.18
C ILE A 319 0.69 57.72 -63.33
N GLU A 320 0.42 57.14 -64.51
CA GLU A 320 -0.81 56.36 -64.74
C GLU A 320 -0.60 54.85 -64.47
N GLU A 321 0.44 54.47 -63.71
CA GLU A 321 0.85 53.07 -63.59
C GLU A 321 0.91 52.52 -62.16
N ARG A 322 0.17 53.08 -61.18
CA ARG A 322 0.15 52.49 -59.81
C ARG A 322 -1.19 52.56 -59.04
N LEU A 323 -2.33 52.71 -59.71
CA LEU A 323 -3.63 52.61 -59.05
C LEU A 323 -4.45 51.43 -59.61
N SER A 324 -4.20 50.26 -59.05
CA SER A 324 -5.15 49.15 -59.03
C SER A 324 -4.87 48.25 -57.83
N VAL A 325 -5.53 48.55 -56.71
CA VAL A 325 -5.79 47.57 -55.64
C VAL A 325 -7.24 47.75 -55.19
N HIS A 326 -7.94 46.63 -55.08
CA HIS A 326 -9.40 46.46 -55.08
C HIS A 326 -10.08 46.93 -53.76
N PRO A 327 -11.22 47.64 -53.78
CA PRO A 327 -11.95 48.11 -52.59
C PRO A 327 -12.46 47.00 -51.64
N GLU A 328 -12.68 45.79 -52.17
CA GLU A 328 -13.17 44.62 -51.42
C GLU A 328 -12.16 44.12 -50.38
N GLU A 329 -10.87 44.19 -50.67
CA GLU A 329 -9.82 43.66 -49.79
C GLU A 329 -9.65 44.48 -48.51
N GLN A 330 -9.94 45.78 -48.55
CA GLN A 330 -9.93 46.63 -47.35
C GLN A 330 -11.11 46.33 -46.43
N ARG A 331 -12.31 46.07 -46.98
CA ARG A 331 -13.50 45.72 -46.20
C ARG A 331 -13.32 44.39 -45.46
N VAL A 332 -12.79 43.37 -46.14
CA VAL A 332 -12.51 42.06 -45.54
C VAL A 332 -11.48 42.18 -44.42
N ARG A 333 -10.45 43.01 -44.57
CA ARG A 333 -9.47 43.26 -43.50
C ARG A 333 -10.10 43.91 -42.26
N TYR A 334 -11.00 44.88 -42.43
CA TYR A 334 -11.66 45.51 -41.29
C TYR A 334 -12.61 44.54 -40.57
N GLU A 335 -13.36 43.72 -41.32
CA GLU A 335 -14.22 42.67 -40.74
C GLU A 335 -13.42 41.60 -40.00
N ASP A 336 -12.28 41.16 -40.55
CA ASP A 336 -11.35 40.24 -39.88
C ASP A 336 -10.79 40.85 -38.58
N THR A 337 -10.45 42.13 -38.60
CA THR A 337 -9.92 42.82 -37.41
C THR A 337 -10.99 42.93 -36.32
N ILE A 338 -12.24 43.24 -36.70
CA ILE A 338 -13.37 43.28 -35.77
C ILE A 338 -13.67 41.88 -35.20
N ALA A 339 -13.60 40.84 -36.03
CA ALA A 339 -13.76 39.46 -35.58
C ALA A 339 -12.67 39.05 -34.59
N GLN A 340 -11.42 39.45 -34.82
CA GLN A 340 -10.29 39.23 -33.90
C GLN A 340 -10.50 39.96 -32.57
N PHE A 341 -10.90 41.24 -32.58
CA PHE A 341 -11.21 41.98 -31.35
C PHE A 341 -12.38 41.37 -30.56
N THR A 342 -13.40 40.89 -31.27
CA THR A 342 -14.55 40.21 -30.64
C THR A 342 -14.15 38.87 -30.02
N ALA A 343 -13.25 38.12 -30.67
CA ALA A 343 -12.70 36.88 -30.14
C ALA A 343 -11.86 37.11 -28.87
N VAL A 344 -11.03 38.16 -28.85
CA VAL A 344 -10.23 38.54 -27.68
C VAL A 344 -11.14 38.99 -26.53
N ALA A 345 -12.18 39.79 -26.80
CA ALA A 345 -13.14 40.19 -25.78
C ALA A 345 -13.87 38.99 -25.15
N ARG A 346 -14.21 37.97 -25.96
CA ARG A 346 -14.80 36.72 -25.47
C ARG A 346 -13.83 35.95 -24.57
N GLN A 347 -12.57 35.84 -24.96
CA GLN A 347 -11.54 35.16 -24.16
C GLN A 347 -11.29 35.87 -22.81
N ILE A 348 -11.31 37.21 -22.79
CA ILE A 348 -11.19 37.98 -21.54
C ILE A 348 -12.38 37.69 -20.62
N SER A 349 -13.60 37.70 -21.15
CA SER A 349 -14.80 37.41 -20.35
C SER A 349 -14.80 35.98 -19.79
N GLU A 350 -14.33 35.01 -20.57
CA GLU A 350 -14.15 33.62 -20.13
C GLU A 350 -13.08 33.48 -19.03
N ALA A 351 -11.96 34.19 -19.17
CA ALA A 351 -10.91 34.23 -18.17
C ALA A 351 -11.39 34.87 -16.85
N GLU A 352 -12.17 35.95 -16.91
CA GLU A 352 -12.76 36.58 -15.73
C GLU A 352 -13.77 35.66 -15.02
N HIS A 353 -14.59 34.93 -15.79
CA HIS A 353 -15.50 33.94 -15.24
C HIS A 353 -14.74 32.78 -14.57
N HIS A 354 -13.65 32.30 -15.18
CA HIS A 354 -12.79 31.27 -14.59
C HIS A 354 -12.10 31.74 -13.30
N LYS A 355 -11.57 32.97 -13.29
CA LYS A 355 -10.97 33.59 -12.10
C LYS A 355 -11.98 33.68 -10.96
N LYS A 356 -13.19 34.18 -11.24
CA LYS A 356 -14.27 34.30 -10.24
C LYS A 356 -14.67 32.94 -9.69
N LYS A 357 -14.72 31.91 -10.55
CA LYS A 357 -14.99 30.52 -10.15
C LYS A 357 -13.88 29.96 -9.26
N THR A 358 -12.61 30.24 -9.55
CA THR A 358 -11.50 29.81 -8.68
C THR A 358 -11.50 30.54 -7.35
N GLU A 359 -11.79 31.84 -7.32
CA GLU A 359 -11.89 32.63 -6.10
C GLU A 359 -13.03 32.13 -5.19
N THR A 360 -14.20 31.81 -5.75
CA THR A 360 -15.29 31.19 -4.98
C THR A 360 -14.89 29.81 -4.45
N THR A 361 -14.15 29.01 -5.23
CA THR A 361 -13.71 27.68 -4.79
C THR A 361 -12.71 27.78 -3.63
N VAL A 362 -11.77 28.73 -3.69
CA VAL A 362 -10.82 28.99 -2.61
C VAL A 362 -11.53 29.52 -1.36
N HIS A 363 -12.51 30.40 -1.54
CA HIS A 363 -13.34 30.90 -0.44
C HIS A 363 -14.12 29.76 0.25
N ASP A 364 -14.72 28.86 -0.52
CA ASP A 364 -15.43 27.68 -0.01
C ASP A 364 -14.49 26.73 0.75
N LEU A 365 -13.27 26.51 0.26
CA LEU A 365 -12.26 25.71 0.95
C LEU A 365 -11.79 26.35 2.26
N LEU A 366 -11.66 27.67 2.32
CA LEU A 366 -11.34 28.40 3.55
C LEU A 366 -12.46 28.27 4.59
N ILE A 367 -13.72 28.34 4.15
CA ILE A 367 -14.88 28.11 5.03
C ILE A 367 -14.87 26.67 5.56
N GLN A 368 -14.62 25.68 4.70
CA GLN A 368 -14.53 24.28 5.12
C GLN A 368 -13.39 24.06 6.13
N LEU A 369 -12.21 24.63 5.91
CA LEU A 369 -11.10 24.57 6.86
C LEU A 369 -11.45 25.20 8.21
N GLN A 370 -12.22 26.30 8.20
CA GLN A 370 -12.66 26.97 9.41
C GLN A 370 -13.74 26.16 10.15
N GLU A 371 -14.68 25.54 9.42
CA GLU A 371 -15.68 24.62 9.97
C GLU A 371 -15.00 23.37 10.59
N GLU A 372 -14.01 22.78 9.91
CA GLU A 372 -13.23 21.66 10.45
C GLU A 372 -12.43 22.05 11.70
N ARG A 373 -11.87 23.26 11.74
CA ARG A 373 -11.21 23.78 12.94
C ARG A 373 -12.19 23.91 14.11
N THR A 374 -13.42 24.37 13.86
CA THR A 374 -14.45 24.46 14.92
C THR A 374 -14.92 23.08 15.37
N ARG A 375 -15.07 22.11 14.45
CA ARG A 375 -15.35 20.70 14.81
C ARG A 375 -14.24 20.10 15.67
N GLY A 376 -12.98 20.37 15.34
CA GLY A 376 -11.85 19.93 16.14
C GLY A 376 -11.89 20.46 17.59
N LEU A 377 -12.29 21.72 17.77
CA LEU A 377 -12.46 22.31 19.11
C LEU A 377 -13.66 21.71 19.87
N ASP A 378 -14.78 21.45 19.19
CA ASP A 378 -15.95 20.80 19.79
C ASP A 378 -15.63 19.36 20.24
N ILE A 379 -14.91 18.59 19.41
CA ILE A 379 -14.47 17.22 19.75
C ILE A 379 -13.50 17.25 20.94
N ALA A 380 -12.57 18.20 20.97
CA ALA A 380 -11.67 18.37 22.11
C ALA A 380 -12.44 18.69 23.40
N GLY A 381 -13.48 19.53 23.33
CA GLY A 381 -14.37 19.80 24.46
C GLY A 381 -15.14 18.56 24.92
N GLN A 382 -15.65 17.75 23.99
CA GLN A 382 -16.36 16.50 24.29
C GLN A 382 -15.44 15.45 24.94
N LEU A 383 -14.18 15.36 24.50
CA LEU A 383 -13.18 14.49 25.12
C LEU A 383 -12.88 14.91 26.57
N GLU A 384 -12.79 16.21 26.83
CA GLU A 384 -12.56 16.72 28.18
C GLU A 384 -13.76 16.45 29.11
N THR A 385 -14.99 16.57 28.61
CA THR A 385 -16.19 16.20 29.40
C THR A 385 -16.25 14.70 29.65
N ALA A 386 -15.98 13.87 28.63
CA ALA A 386 -15.96 12.41 28.79
C ALA A 386 -14.87 11.95 29.76
N ARG A 387 -13.73 12.67 29.79
CA ARG A 387 -12.66 12.42 30.75
C ARG A 387 -13.12 12.68 32.19
N LYS A 388 -13.82 13.79 32.44
CA LYS A 388 -14.37 14.12 33.77
C LYS A 388 -15.44 13.11 34.19
N ASP A 389 -16.35 12.74 33.29
CA ASP A 389 -17.38 11.73 33.57
C ASP A 389 -16.75 10.36 33.91
N ARG A 390 -15.65 10.00 33.22
CA ARG A 390 -14.88 8.78 33.52
C ARG A 390 -14.25 8.85 34.91
N GLU A 391 -13.62 9.96 35.27
CA GLU A 391 -13.04 10.16 36.61
C GLU A 391 -14.12 10.09 37.71
N GLU A 392 -15.30 10.67 37.48
CA GLU A 392 -16.44 10.55 38.42
C GLU A 392 -16.95 9.11 38.55
N LEU A 393 -17.00 8.36 37.45
CA LEU A 393 -17.41 6.95 37.46
C LEU A 393 -16.37 6.07 38.16
N GLU A 394 -15.08 6.35 37.98
CA GLU A 394 -14.00 5.65 38.68
C GLU A 394 -14.12 5.83 40.21
N VAL A 395 -14.43 7.04 40.67
CA VAL A 395 -14.69 7.31 42.10
C VAL A 395 -15.92 6.55 42.58
N LYS A 396 -17.02 6.56 41.83
CA LYS A 396 -18.25 5.81 42.21
C LYS A 396 -18.02 4.30 42.27
N VAL A 397 -17.24 3.74 41.34
CA VAL A 397 -16.89 2.31 41.35
C VAL A 397 -16.00 1.99 42.56
N HIS A 398 -15.07 2.87 42.91
CA HIS A 398 -14.27 2.73 44.12
C HIS A 398 -15.16 2.71 45.38
N ASP A 399 -16.05 3.69 45.53
CA ASP A 399 -16.97 3.80 46.67
C ASP A 399 -17.91 2.59 46.79
N LEU A 400 -18.49 2.12 45.67
CA LEU A 400 -19.32 0.92 45.65
C LEU A 400 -18.52 -0.34 45.99
N GLY A 401 -17.27 -0.42 45.54
CA GLY A 401 -16.35 -1.50 45.91
C GLY A 401 -16.04 -1.51 47.41
N GLU A 402 -15.86 -0.35 48.01
CA GLU A 402 -15.64 -0.21 49.45
C GLU A 402 -16.89 -0.56 50.27
N GLN A 403 -18.08 -0.10 49.84
CA GLN A 403 -19.35 -0.50 50.45
C GLN A 403 -19.59 -2.01 50.37
N LEU A 404 -19.27 -2.64 49.24
CA LEU A 404 -19.42 -4.09 49.09
C LEU A 404 -18.46 -4.87 50.01
N ARG A 405 -17.22 -4.40 50.15
CA ARG A 405 -16.27 -4.99 51.13
C ARG A 405 -16.77 -4.86 52.55
N GLN A 406 -17.30 -3.69 52.92
CA GLN A 406 -17.83 -3.46 54.27
C GLN A 406 -19.04 -4.37 54.55
N HIS A 407 -19.99 -4.44 53.61
CA HIS A 407 -21.16 -5.30 53.75
C HIS A 407 -20.80 -6.80 53.75
N SER A 408 -19.75 -7.21 53.03
CA SER A 408 -19.21 -8.58 53.14
C SER A 408 -18.61 -8.83 54.52
N ALA A 409 -17.80 -7.91 55.04
CA ALA A 409 -17.20 -8.04 56.37
C ALA A 409 -18.26 -8.09 57.49
N ASP A 410 -19.32 -7.30 57.38
CA ASP A 410 -20.45 -7.33 58.32
C ASP A 410 -21.17 -8.70 58.27
N LYS A 411 -21.40 -9.24 57.07
CA LYS A 411 -21.97 -10.59 56.92
C LYS A 411 -21.07 -11.68 57.48
N ASP A 412 -19.78 -11.63 57.22
CA ASP A 412 -18.82 -12.60 57.76
C ASP A 412 -18.78 -12.55 59.30
N SER A 413 -18.86 -11.35 59.88
CA SER A 413 -18.99 -11.15 61.34
C SER A 413 -20.28 -11.78 61.89
N THR A 414 -21.43 -11.57 61.23
CA THR A 414 -22.71 -12.19 61.65
C THR A 414 -22.69 -13.73 61.55
N VAL A 415 -22.06 -14.29 60.52
CA VAL A 415 -21.90 -15.74 60.36
C VAL A 415 -21.04 -16.31 61.48
N GLU A 416 -19.93 -15.64 61.80
CA GLU A 416 -19.06 -16.07 62.90
C GLU A 416 -19.77 -15.97 64.26
N GLN A 417 -20.58 -14.93 64.48
CA GLN A 417 -21.40 -14.80 65.69
C GLN A 417 -22.45 -15.92 65.81
N MET A 418 -23.17 -16.24 64.73
CA MET A 418 -24.13 -17.35 64.72
C MET A 418 -23.45 -18.70 64.95
N LYS A 419 -22.25 -18.90 64.40
CA LYS A 419 -21.47 -20.12 64.60
C LYS A 419 -21.04 -20.28 66.07
N GLN A 420 -20.60 -19.20 66.71
CA GLN A 420 -20.26 -19.21 68.14
C GLN A 420 -21.48 -19.48 69.03
N GLN A 421 -22.64 -18.89 68.71
CA GLN A 421 -23.90 -19.17 69.40
C GLN A 421 -24.28 -20.64 69.28
N HIS A 422 -24.26 -21.19 68.07
CA HIS A 422 -24.56 -22.61 67.85
C HIS A 422 -23.60 -23.55 68.58
N GLN A 423 -22.30 -23.22 68.58
CA GLN A 423 -21.30 -24.00 69.33
C GLN A 423 -21.62 -24.02 70.84
N SER A 424 -21.99 -22.87 71.41
CA SER A 424 -22.35 -22.78 72.83
C SER A 424 -23.63 -23.56 73.18
N GLU A 425 -24.61 -23.62 72.26
CA GLU A 425 -25.82 -24.43 72.43
C GLU A 425 -25.52 -25.92 72.38
N VAL A 426 -24.65 -26.35 71.45
CA VAL A 426 -24.20 -27.75 71.35
C VAL A 426 -23.47 -28.18 72.63
N ASP A 427 -22.57 -27.34 73.15
CA ASP A 427 -21.83 -27.63 74.39
C ASP A 427 -22.78 -27.75 75.60
N ASN A 428 -23.81 -26.88 75.67
CA ASN A 428 -24.83 -26.93 76.73
C ASN A 428 -25.69 -28.21 76.62
N LEU A 429 -26.14 -28.58 75.43
CA LEU A 429 -26.89 -29.81 75.19
C LEU A 429 -26.07 -31.06 75.52
N MET A 430 -24.77 -31.08 75.19
CA MET A 430 -23.86 -32.15 75.58
C MET A 430 -23.77 -32.27 77.11
N GLN A 431 -23.62 -31.15 77.82
CA GLN A 431 -23.55 -31.14 79.27
C GLN A 431 -24.86 -31.61 79.93
N GLN A 432 -26.01 -31.26 79.36
CA GLN A 432 -27.31 -31.77 79.79
C GLN A 432 -27.41 -33.28 79.60
N LEU A 433 -26.95 -33.80 78.46
CA LEU A 433 -27.01 -35.23 78.13
C LEU A 433 -26.10 -36.07 79.05
N ASP A 434 -24.94 -35.54 79.41
CA ASP A 434 -24.05 -36.17 80.40
C ASP A 434 -24.65 -36.13 81.81
N SER A 435 -25.31 -35.04 82.20
CA SER A 435 -26.04 -34.96 83.47
C SER A 435 -27.18 -35.98 83.56
N MET A 436 -27.90 -36.17 82.44
CA MET A 436 -28.98 -37.15 82.32
C MET A 436 -28.46 -38.58 82.35
N LYS A 437 -27.31 -38.86 81.72
CA LYS A 437 -26.64 -40.18 81.79
C LYS A 437 -26.23 -40.52 83.23
N VAL A 438 -25.65 -39.56 83.96
CA VAL A 438 -25.28 -39.75 85.37
C VAL A 438 -26.51 -40.00 86.25
N ALA A 439 -27.63 -39.31 85.98
CA ALA A 439 -28.90 -39.57 86.66
C ALA A 439 -29.51 -40.94 86.32
N LEU A 440 -29.30 -41.43 85.10
CA LEU A 440 -29.77 -42.75 84.64
C LEU A 440 -28.96 -43.90 85.26
N GLU A 441 -27.65 -43.72 85.49
CA GLU A 441 -26.78 -44.70 86.14
C GLU A 441 -27.06 -44.83 87.65
N ALA A 442 -27.60 -43.78 88.30
CA ALA A 442 -27.94 -43.78 89.72
C ALA A 442 -29.26 -44.51 90.06
N ALA A 443 -30.12 -44.81 89.08
CA ALA A 443 -31.47 -45.34 89.30
C ALA A 443 -31.60 -46.88 89.22
N ARG A 444 -30.49 -47.63 89.23
CA ARG A 444 -30.50 -49.08 88.95
C ARG A 444 -30.38 -49.95 90.21
N THR A 445 -31.49 -50.25 90.88
CA THR A 445 -31.64 -51.45 91.73
C THR A 445 -33.09 -52.00 91.70
N PRO A 446 -33.29 -53.33 91.94
CA PRO A 446 -34.37 -54.09 91.31
C PRO A 446 -35.47 -54.58 92.27
N GLY A 447 -36.65 -54.82 91.71
CA GLY A 447 -37.65 -55.75 92.25
C GLY A 447 -39.08 -55.23 92.18
N GLN A 448 -39.96 -55.95 91.47
CA GLN A 448 -41.07 -56.74 92.05
C GLN A 448 -41.96 -57.30 90.92
N GLN A 449 -42.26 -58.60 90.98
CA GLN A 449 -43.10 -59.34 90.03
C GLN A 449 -44.61 -59.12 90.29
N VAL A 450 -45.44 -59.25 89.24
CA VAL A 450 -46.63 -60.13 89.11
C VAL A 450 -47.72 -59.49 88.18
N GLN A 451 -47.92 -59.98 86.94
CA GLN A 451 -49.25 -60.20 86.25
C GLN A 451 -49.14 -60.65 84.75
N VAL A 452 -48.71 -61.89 84.49
CA VAL A 452 -48.30 -62.42 83.17
C VAL A 452 -49.40 -62.58 82.09
N GLY A 453 -50.66 -62.18 82.32
CA GLY A 453 -51.78 -62.43 81.38
C GLY A 453 -52.18 -61.23 80.51
N GLU A 454 -52.52 -60.11 81.15
CA GLU A 454 -52.86 -58.85 80.46
C GLU A 454 -51.61 -58.22 79.85
N ASP A 455 -50.45 -58.40 80.48
CA ASP A 455 -49.15 -57.98 79.99
C ASP A 455 -48.83 -58.55 78.62
N ILE A 456 -49.19 -59.79 78.29
CA ILE A 456 -48.91 -60.39 76.97
C ILE A 456 -49.78 -59.77 75.87
N GLN A 457 -51.05 -59.45 76.16
CA GLN A 457 -51.94 -58.75 75.22
C GLN A 457 -51.51 -57.29 75.03
N VAL A 458 -51.12 -56.61 76.11
CA VAL A 458 -50.56 -55.25 76.06
C VAL A 458 -49.20 -55.23 75.34
N LEU A 459 -48.34 -56.22 75.56
CA LEU A 459 -47.07 -56.35 74.83
C LEU A 459 -47.34 -56.62 73.35
N LYS A 460 -48.33 -57.46 73.01
CA LYS A 460 -48.67 -57.76 71.62
C LYS A 460 -49.26 -56.54 70.91
N SER A 461 -50.11 -55.75 71.57
CA SER A 461 -50.63 -54.50 71.00
C SER A 461 -49.54 -53.43 70.89
N GLN A 462 -48.63 -53.35 71.85
CA GLN A 462 -47.43 -52.50 71.78
C GLN A 462 -46.50 -52.92 70.64
N VAL A 463 -46.24 -54.23 70.47
CA VAL A 463 -45.43 -54.75 69.35
C VAL A 463 -46.11 -54.46 68.01
N LEU A 464 -47.43 -54.61 67.91
CA LEU A 464 -48.17 -54.26 66.69
C LEU A 464 -48.17 -52.75 66.41
N SER A 465 -48.26 -51.90 67.44
CA SER A 465 -48.11 -50.43 67.32
C SER A 465 -46.71 -50.06 66.85
N LEU A 466 -45.68 -50.62 67.48
CA LEU A 466 -44.28 -50.41 67.10
C LEU A 466 -44.02 -50.88 65.67
N VAL A 467 -44.60 -51.99 65.23
CA VAL A 467 -44.50 -52.46 63.83
C VAL A 467 -45.25 -51.52 62.87
N ALA A 468 -46.40 -50.96 63.28
CA ALA A 468 -47.13 -49.98 62.47
C ALA A 468 -46.36 -48.65 62.36
N GLU A 469 -45.76 -48.19 63.45
CA GLU A 469 -44.89 -47.02 63.51
C GLU A 469 -43.63 -47.24 62.67
N LEU A 470 -43.00 -48.41 62.77
CA LEU A 470 -41.80 -48.75 61.99
C LEU A 470 -42.12 -48.83 60.49
N ARG A 471 -43.29 -49.36 60.10
CA ARG A 471 -43.76 -49.30 58.71
C ARG A 471 -44.05 -47.88 58.25
N GLU A 472 -44.55 -47.02 59.14
CA GLU A 472 -44.80 -45.62 58.81
C GLU A 472 -43.50 -44.81 58.68
N THR A 473 -42.50 -45.09 59.52
CA THR A 473 -41.17 -44.49 59.36
C THR A 473 -40.46 -45.02 58.12
N GLU A 474 -40.63 -46.30 57.75
CA GLU A 474 -40.14 -46.85 56.49
C GLU A 474 -40.79 -46.15 55.28
N ARG A 475 -42.10 -45.91 55.29
CA ARG A 475 -42.78 -45.15 54.22
C ARG A 475 -42.28 -43.71 54.13
N LYS A 476 -42.13 -43.03 55.28
CA LYS A 476 -41.59 -41.66 55.34
C LYS A 476 -40.15 -41.60 54.87
N LEU A 477 -39.32 -42.58 55.24
CA LEU A 477 -37.94 -42.71 54.79
C LEU A 477 -37.89 -42.93 53.27
N HIS A 478 -38.76 -43.78 52.73
CA HIS A 478 -38.84 -44.01 51.29
C HIS A 478 -39.27 -42.74 50.53
N ALA A 479 -40.29 -42.02 51.01
CA ALA A 479 -40.71 -40.75 50.43
C ALA A 479 -39.60 -39.68 50.50
N ALA A 480 -38.92 -39.56 51.65
CA ALA A 480 -37.78 -38.65 51.79
C ALA A 480 -36.63 -39.01 50.83
N THR A 481 -36.35 -40.31 50.65
CA THR A 481 -35.33 -40.79 49.70
C THR A 481 -35.71 -40.44 48.26
N GLN A 482 -36.99 -40.59 47.88
CA GLN A 482 -37.48 -40.20 46.55
C GLN A 482 -37.35 -38.68 46.33
N HIS A 483 -37.70 -37.87 47.34
CA HIS A 483 -37.52 -36.42 47.27
C HIS A 483 -36.04 -36.02 47.12
N VAL A 484 -35.14 -36.62 47.90
CA VAL A 484 -33.69 -36.41 47.77
C VAL A 484 -33.20 -36.78 46.36
N GLY A 485 -33.69 -37.89 45.78
CA GLY A 485 -33.42 -38.25 44.39
C GLY A 485 -33.87 -37.15 43.42
N SER A 486 -35.11 -36.67 43.54
CA SER A 486 -35.62 -35.59 42.67
C SER A 486 -34.86 -34.26 42.80
N TYR A 487 -34.39 -33.92 44.01
CA TYR A 487 -33.55 -32.74 44.22
C TYR A 487 -32.16 -32.92 43.62
N LYS A 488 -31.60 -34.13 43.68
CA LYS A 488 -30.31 -34.45 43.05
C LYS A 488 -30.38 -34.34 41.53
N ASP A 489 -31.43 -34.89 40.91
CA ASP A 489 -31.63 -34.79 39.46
C ASP A 489 -31.84 -33.33 39.01
N ARG A 490 -32.56 -32.54 39.83
CA ARG A 490 -32.73 -31.10 39.60
C ARG A 490 -31.42 -30.33 39.75
N SER A 491 -30.59 -30.66 40.76
CA SER A 491 -29.25 -30.06 40.94
C SER A 491 -28.39 -30.33 39.71
N LEU A 492 -28.34 -31.60 39.27
CA LEU A 492 -27.58 -31.99 38.08
C LEU A 492 -28.06 -31.25 36.82
N THR A 493 -29.37 -31.12 36.63
CA THR A 493 -29.94 -30.38 35.50
C THR A 493 -29.57 -28.89 35.55
N LEU A 494 -29.57 -28.29 36.74
CA LEU A 494 -29.17 -26.89 36.92
C LEU A 494 -27.67 -26.69 36.71
N GLU A 495 -26.83 -27.61 37.20
CA GLU A 495 -25.38 -27.63 36.95
C GLU A 495 -25.09 -27.71 35.45
N GLN A 496 -25.74 -28.61 34.72
CA GLN A 496 -25.61 -28.69 33.26
C GLN A 496 -26.01 -27.39 32.55
N LYS A 497 -27.12 -26.77 32.97
CA LYS A 497 -27.55 -25.47 32.42
C LYS A 497 -26.55 -24.35 32.72
N LEU A 498 -25.96 -24.33 33.92
CA LEU A 498 -24.93 -23.37 34.27
C LEU A 498 -23.69 -23.55 33.40
N THR A 499 -23.26 -24.80 33.16
CA THR A 499 -22.14 -25.08 32.24
C THR A 499 -22.45 -24.63 30.82
N MET A 500 -23.64 -24.94 30.29
CA MET A 500 -24.03 -24.49 28.95
C MET A 500 -24.05 -22.95 28.82
N LEU A 501 -24.58 -22.25 29.82
CA LEU A 501 -24.58 -20.78 29.83
C LEU A 501 -23.17 -20.20 29.97
N GLN A 502 -22.27 -20.88 30.69
CA GLN A 502 -20.86 -20.50 30.76
C GLN A 502 -20.18 -20.65 29.39
N ASP A 503 -20.39 -21.78 28.71
CA ASP A 503 -19.83 -22.02 27.38
C ASP A 503 -20.36 -21.00 26.35
N GLU A 504 -21.66 -20.69 26.37
CA GLU A 504 -22.27 -19.66 25.50
C GLU A 504 -21.67 -18.26 25.74
N MET A 505 -21.43 -17.91 27.01
CA MET A 505 -20.78 -16.65 27.38
C MET A 505 -19.33 -16.59 26.89
N ASP A 506 -18.58 -17.69 27.01
CA ASP A 506 -17.19 -17.77 26.54
C ASP A 506 -17.10 -17.74 25.01
N ASP A 507 -18.03 -18.40 24.30
CA ASP A 507 -18.11 -18.34 22.85
C ASP A 507 -18.55 -16.95 22.34
N GLN A 508 -19.38 -16.23 23.10
CA GLN A 508 -19.66 -14.83 22.80
C GLN A 508 -18.42 -13.97 22.99
N ARG A 509 -17.67 -14.14 24.08
CA ARG A 509 -16.40 -13.41 24.31
C ARG A 509 -15.40 -13.66 23.20
N ARG A 510 -15.22 -14.91 22.77
CA ARG A 510 -14.33 -15.24 21.63
C ARG A 510 -14.75 -14.55 20.34
N ARG A 511 -16.06 -14.44 20.08
CA ARG A 511 -16.58 -13.71 18.90
C ARG A 511 -16.33 -12.21 19.02
N ASP A 512 -16.51 -11.64 20.20
CA ASP A 512 -16.24 -10.23 20.46
C ASP A 512 -14.74 -9.92 20.36
N ASP A 513 -13.87 -10.78 20.89
CA ASP A 513 -12.41 -10.66 20.80
C ASP A 513 -11.94 -10.72 19.33
N ALA A 514 -12.44 -11.68 18.55
CA ALA A 514 -12.12 -11.78 17.13
C ALA A 514 -12.58 -10.54 16.33
N LEU A 515 -13.75 -9.97 16.67
CA LEU A 515 -14.22 -8.72 16.07
C LEU A 515 -13.33 -7.54 16.45
N ILE A 516 -12.93 -7.44 17.73
CA ILE A 516 -12.01 -6.40 18.22
C ILE A 516 -10.67 -6.48 17.48
N ASP A 517 -10.12 -7.68 17.32
CA ASP A 517 -8.85 -7.86 16.61
C ASP A 517 -8.97 -7.52 15.12
N GLY A 518 -10.09 -7.86 14.48
CA GLY A 518 -10.41 -7.43 13.12
C GLY A 518 -10.45 -5.91 12.99
N LEU A 519 -11.17 -5.23 13.88
CA LEU A 519 -11.25 -3.77 13.91
C LEU A 519 -9.89 -3.11 14.17
N ARG A 520 -9.04 -3.70 15.02
CA ARG A 520 -7.67 -3.23 15.27
C ARG A 520 -6.79 -3.35 14.03
N MET A 521 -6.89 -4.46 13.28
CA MET A 521 -6.17 -4.61 12.03
C MET A 521 -6.63 -3.61 10.98
N GLU A 522 -7.95 -3.39 10.84
CA GLU A 522 -8.50 -2.37 9.95
C GLU A 522 -8.04 -0.95 10.32
N LEU A 523 -8.05 -0.61 11.61
CA LEU A 523 -7.52 0.66 12.10
C LEU A 523 -6.03 0.81 11.76
N GLY A 524 -5.21 -0.23 11.98
CA GLY A 524 -3.80 -0.22 11.62
C GLY A 524 -3.56 -0.04 10.12
N ASN A 525 -4.37 -0.69 9.28
CA ASN A 525 -4.31 -0.53 7.83
C ASN A 525 -4.65 0.90 7.40
N MET A 526 -5.70 1.48 7.98
CA MET A 526 -6.11 2.86 7.70
C MET A 526 -5.07 3.89 8.20
N GLU A 527 -4.47 3.66 9.37
CA GLU A 527 -3.37 4.47 9.89
C GLU A 527 -2.13 4.39 8.99
N GLY A 528 -1.80 3.20 8.48
CA GLY A 528 -0.74 2.99 7.51
C GLY A 528 -0.99 3.76 6.20
N ALA A 529 -2.18 3.64 5.64
CA ALA A 529 -2.59 4.37 4.44
C ALA A 529 -2.54 5.90 4.66
N LEU A 530 -3.01 6.39 5.81
CA LEU A 530 -2.96 7.81 6.15
C LEU A 530 -1.52 8.33 6.27
N ASN A 531 -0.61 7.54 6.86
CA ASN A 531 0.81 7.91 6.93
C ASN A 531 1.47 7.96 5.55
N MET A 532 1.16 7.01 4.67
CA MET A 532 1.64 7.03 3.28
C MET A 532 1.13 8.26 2.52
N GLU A 533 -0.16 8.58 2.66
CA GLU A 533 -0.76 9.77 2.04
C GLU A 533 -0.13 11.07 2.56
N ARG A 534 0.14 11.16 3.87
CA ARG A 534 0.87 12.28 4.47
C ARG A 534 2.28 12.41 3.89
N GLN A 535 2.98 11.30 3.69
CA GLN A 535 4.31 11.30 3.10
C GLN A 535 4.28 11.74 1.63
N ALA A 536 3.29 11.27 0.85
CA ALA A 536 3.07 11.68 -0.53
C ALA A 536 2.77 13.19 -0.62
N ALA A 537 1.86 13.71 0.22
CA ALA A 537 1.55 15.14 0.29
C ALA A 537 2.78 15.99 0.66
N HIS A 538 3.67 15.47 1.52
CA HIS A 538 4.93 16.14 1.84
C HIS A 538 5.89 16.16 0.65
N MET A 539 5.96 15.08 -0.14
CA MET A 539 6.76 15.04 -1.37
C MET A 539 6.21 16.02 -2.40
N ASP A 540 4.90 16.05 -2.62
CA ASP A 540 4.25 16.99 -3.54
C ASP A 540 4.46 18.44 -3.12
N LYS A 541 4.43 18.72 -1.81
CA LYS A 541 4.75 20.07 -1.31
C LYS A 541 6.20 20.48 -1.64
N ARG A 542 7.16 19.55 -1.59
CA ARG A 542 8.56 19.82 -1.97
C ARG A 542 8.69 20.04 -3.47
N THR A 543 8.10 19.17 -4.29
CA THR A 543 8.16 19.32 -5.76
C THR A 543 7.48 20.61 -6.22
N MET A 544 6.36 20.99 -5.60
CA MET A 544 5.70 22.27 -5.86
C MET A 544 6.56 23.47 -5.43
N ALA A 545 7.28 23.38 -4.32
CA ALA A 545 8.21 24.43 -3.89
C ALA A 545 9.39 24.56 -4.86
N GLU A 546 9.96 23.44 -5.31
CA GLU A 546 11.02 23.42 -6.32
C GLU A 546 10.54 24.00 -7.66
N LEU A 547 9.34 23.65 -8.10
CA LEU A 547 8.77 24.17 -9.34
C LEU A 547 8.53 25.68 -9.25
N ARG A 548 8.02 26.18 -8.12
CA ARG A 548 7.89 27.63 -7.87
C ARG A 548 9.24 28.33 -7.95
N ASN A 549 10.27 27.78 -7.32
CA ASN A 549 11.61 28.36 -7.38
C ASN A 549 12.15 28.39 -8.81
N ARG A 550 11.94 27.34 -9.60
CA ARG A 550 12.34 27.32 -11.02
C ARG A 550 11.60 28.38 -11.85
N TYR A 551 10.31 28.56 -11.62
CA TYR A 551 9.56 29.64 -12.27
C TYR A 551 10.09 31.01 -11.86
N GLU A 552 10.39 31.21 -10.58
CA GLU A 552 10.91 32.48 -10.08
C GLU A 552 12.27 32.84 -10.69
N ILE A 553 13.16 31.85 -10.85
CA ILE A 553 14.42 32.01 -11.58
C ILE A 553 14.14 32.35 -13.06
N LEU A 554 13.24 31.63 -13.72
CA LEU A 554 12.92 31.89 -15.13
C LEU A 554 12.35 33.30 -15.36
N PHE A 555 11.53 33.79 -14.43
CA PHE A 555 11.04 35.17 -14.46
C PHE A 555 12.19 36.18 -14.31
N GLN A 556 13.14 35.93 -13.40
CA GLN A 556 14.32 36.77 -13.24
C GLN A 556 15.19 36.78 -14.50
N ASP A 557 15.43 35.62 -15.11
CA ASP A 557 16.19 35.48 -16.34
C ASP A 557 15.50 36.23 -17.51
N TYR A 558 14.17 36.15 -17.59
CA TYR A 558 13.39 36.85 -18.61
C TYR A 558 13.47 38.38 -18.42
N ASP A 559 13.33 38.87 -17.19
CA ASP A 559 13.49 40.31 -16.88
C ASP A 559 14.91 40.80 -17.20
N GLU A 560 15.92 40.00 -16.93
CA GLU A 560 17.31 40.31 -17.27
C GLU A 560 17.52 40.35 -18.78
N LEU A 561 16.98 39.38 -19.53
CA LEU A 561 17.00 39.39 -21.00
C LEU A 561 16.28 40.61 -21.59
N LEU A 562 15.16 41.02 -21.00
CA LEU A 562 14.43 42.20 -21.43
C LEU A 562 15.28 43.46 -21.25
N LYS A 563 15.94 43.61 -20.08
CA LYS A 563 16.88 44.71 -19.82
C LYS A 563 18.02 44.72 -20.82
N ILE A 564 18.68 43.58 -21.03
CA ILE A 564 19.79 43.45 -22.00
C ILE A 564 19.31 43.84 -23.41
N ASN A 565 18.13 43.42 -23.83
CA ASN A 565 17.58 43.76 -25.15
C ASN A 565 17.34 45.27 -25.29
N THR A 566 16.77 45.93 -24.27
CA THR A 566 16.58 47.39 -24.28
C THR A 566 17.91 48.14 -24.33
N GLU A 567 18.92 47.69 -23.60
CA GLU A 567 20.27 48.28 -23.64
C GLU A 567 20.95 48.09 -25.00
N LEU A 568 20.81 46.90 -25.61
CA LEU A 568 21.33 46.62 -26.95
C LEU A 568 20.65 47.47 -28.02
N GLN A 569 19.32 47.68 -27.93
CA GLN A 569 18.60 48.58 -28.82
C GLN A 569 19.08 50.04 -28.69
N ALA A 570 19.28 50.50 -27.45
CA ALA A 570 19.83 51.83 -27.18
C ALA A 570 21.25 52.01 -27.75
N LYS A 571 22.14 51.03 -27.52
CA LYS A 571 23.50 51.01 -28.07
C LYS A 571 23.52 50.94 -29.59
N THR A 572 22.62 50.17 -30.20
CA THR A 572 22.49 50.08 -31.67
C THR A 572 22.08 51.41 -32.28
N THR A 573 21.14 52.12 -31.65
CA THR A 573 20.70 53.45 -32.07
C THR A 573 21.83 54.49 -31.92
N GLN A 574 22.63 54.40 -30.86
CA GLN A 574 23.83 55.24 -30.68
C GLN A 574 24.92 54.94 -31.72
N LEU A 575 25.16 53.67 -32.06
CA LEU A 575 26.11 53.27 -33.10
C LEU A 575 25.71 53.78 -34.49
N GLN A 576 24.41 53.85 -34.79
CA GLN A 576 23.89 54.40 -36.05
C GLN A 576 24.09 55.92 -36.18
N THR A 577 24.33 56.63 -35.06
CA THR A 577 24.49 58.09 -35.02
C THR A 577 25.92 58.53 -34.74
N ALA A 578 26.85 57.59 -34.49
CA ALA A 578 28.23 57.87 -34.10
C ALA A 578 29.16 58.17 -35.30
N PRO A 579 30.14 59.07 -35.14
CA PRO A 579 31.13 59.35 -36.17
C PRO A 579 32.04 58.14 -36.45
N PRO A 580 32.51 57.94 -37.70
CA PRO A 580 33.18 56.72 -38.14
C PRO A 580 34.51 56.40 -37.40
N GLY A 581 35.16 57.40 -36.80
CA GLY A 581 36.35 57.19 -35.96
C GLY A 581 36.04 56.48 -34.64
N GLN A 582 34.94 56.82 -33.97
CA GLN A 582 34.51 56.18 -32.72
C GLN A 582 34.00 54.76 -32.93
N VAL A 583 33.38 54.48 -34.08
CA VAL A 583 32.92 53.13 -34.44
C VAL A 583 34.10 52.17 -34.57
N ARG A 584 35.24 52.64 -35.09
CA ARG A 584 36.47 51.84 -35.22
C ARG A 584 37.09 51.53 -33.86
N GLU A 585 37.18 52.52 -32.97
CA GLU A 585 37.74 52.35 -31.62
C GLU A 585 36.87 51.41 -30.77
N MET A 586 35.53 51.53 -30.84
CA MET A 586 34.61 50.58 -30.19
C MET A 586 34.74 49.17 -30.74
N ARG A 587 35.01 49.00 -32.04
CA ARG A 587 35.21 47.68 -32.66
C ARG A 587 36.49 47.01 -32.16
N GLU A 588 37.60 47.76 -32.06
CA GLU A 588 38.84 47.24 -31.47
C GLU A 588 38.67 46.89 -29.97
N GLN A 589 37.87 47.65 -29.21
CA GLN A 589 37.53 47.30 -27.84
C GLN A 589 36.66 46.03 -27.75
N VAL A 590 35.69 45.86 -28.66
CA VAL A 590 34.89 44.63 -28.77
C VAL A 590 35.76 43.43 -29.10
N ASP A 591 36.71 43.56 -30.02
CA ASP A 591 37.64 42.47 -30.37
C ASP A 591 38.52 42.08 -29.17
N ASN A 592 39.03 43.07 -28.42
CA ASN A 592 39.82 42.83 -27.20
C ASN A 592 39.00 42.16 -26.08
N LEU A 593 37.78 42.63 -25.84
CA LEU A 593 36.88 42.02 -24.84
C LEU A 593 36.44 40.62 -25.27
N THR A 594 36.21 40.39 -26.56
CA THR A 594 35.88 39.07 -27.11
C THR A 594 37.03 38.09 -26.88
N ALA A 595 38.27 38.50 -27.14
CA ALA A 595 39.45 37.69 -26.85
C ALA A 595 39.58 37.37 -25.34
N GLN A 596 39.24 38.31 -24.47
CA GLN A 596 39.26 38.11 -23.02
C GLN A 596 38.17 37.13 -22.56
N VAL A 597 36.96 37.21 -23.11
CA VAL A 597 35.85 36.28 -22.82
C VAL A 597 36.21 34.87 -23.26
N ILE A 598 36.73 34.69 -24.48
CA ILE A 598 37.16 33.37 -24.97
C ILE A 598 38.22 32.76 -24.05
N SER A 599 39.22 33.55 -23.63
CA SER A 599 40.24 33.08 -22.70
C SER A 599 39.67 32.69 -21.33
N ALA A 600 38.66 33.42 -20.85
CA ALA A 600 38.00 33.11 -19.58
C ALA A 600 37.12 31.85 -19.69
N GLU A 601 36.42 31.67 -20.81
CA GLU A 601 35.62 30.48 -21.11
C GLU A 601 36.49 29.22 -21.18
N ASP A 602 37.65 29.29 -21.85
CA ASP A 602 38.60 28.18 -21.89
C ASP A 602 39.13 27.86 -20.48
N ALA A 603 39.46 28.87 -19.67
CA ALA A 603 39.90 28.68 -18.29
C ALA A 603 38.79 28.12 -17.37
N LEU A 604 37.52 28.39 -17.65
CA LEU A 604 36.39 27.79 -16.95
C LEU A 604 36.18 26.34 -17.39
N ARG A 605 36.29 26.06 -18.70
CA ARG A 605 36.21 24.71 -19.26
C ARG A 605 37.26 23.78 -18.66
N ASP A 606 38.51 24.25 -18.51
CA ASP A 606 39.59 23.50 -17.86
C ASP A 606 39.27 23.18 -16.39
N ARG A 607 38.69 24.16 -15.66
CA ARG A 607 38.25 23.96 -14.28
C ARG A 607 37.08 22.98 -14.18
N GLU A 608 36.11 23.05 -15.08
CA GLU A 608 34.99 22.11 -15.14
C GLU A 608 35.47 20.69 -15.44
N GLU A 609 36.45 20.53 -16.33
CA GLU A 609 37.03 19.21 -16.62
C GLU A 609 37.77 18.66 -15.40
N LYS A 610 38.48 19.51 -14.65
CA LYS A 610 39.08 19.13 -13.36
C LYS A 610 38.01 18.74 -12.33
N LEU A 611 36.90 19.48 -12.24
CA LEU A 611 35.78 19.14 -11.36
C LEU A 611 35.11 17.82 -11.75
N LYS A 612 34.96 17.53 -13.05
CA LYS A 612 34.45 16.24 -13.54
C LYS A 612 35.37 15.10 -13.15
N ARG A 613 36.69 15.26 -13.33
CA ARG A 613 37.70 14.28 -12.89
C ARG A 613 37.61 14.01 -11.39
N LEU A 614 37.60 15.06 -10.56
CA LEU A 614 37.50 14.91 -9.10
C LEU A 614 36.17 14.28 -8.66
N THR A 615 35.06 14.64 -9.31
CA THR A 615 33.75 14.02 -9.04
C THR A 615 33.77 12.53 -9.38
N GLN A 616 34.39 12.14 -10.49
CA GLN A 616 34.55 10.74 -10.87
C GLN A 616 35.42 9.98 -9.86
N GLU A 617 36.53 10.57 -9.42
CA GLU A 617 37.42 9.99 -8.40
C GLU A 617 36.70 9.81 -7.06
N ILE A 618 35.94 10.81 -6.61
CA ILE A 618 35.08 10.70 -5.42
C ILE A 618 34.04 9.59 -5.60
N GLY A 619 33.44 9.48 -6.80
CA GLY A 619 32.50 8.40 -7.11
C GLY A 619 33.15 7.02 -7.03
N GLN A 620 34.38 6.86 -7.49
CA GLN A 620 35.12 5.61 -7.36
C GLN A 620 35.46 5.30 -5.91
N MET A 621 36.01 6.27 -5.16
CA MET A 621 36.30 6.09 -3.73
C MET A 621 35.06 5.72 -2.92
N ARG A 622 33.87 6.22 -3.28
CA ARG A 622 32.60 5.82 -2.65
C ARG A 622 32.29 4.34 -2.87
N LYS A 623 32.48 3.83 -4.09
CA LYS A 623 32.29 2.39 -4.38
C LYS A 623 33.27 1.54 -3.59
N ASP A 624 34.54 1.93 -3.56
CA ASP A 624 35.56 1.21 -2.80
C ASP A 624 35.24 1.24 -1.28
N MET A 625 34.66 2.34 -0.78
CA MET A 625 34.17 2.43 0.60
C MET A 625 32.95 1.55 0.89
N GLU A 626 32.09 1.26 -0.10
CA GLU A 626 30.95 0.35 0.05
C GLU A 626 31.40 -1.12 0.22
N GLU A 627 32.60 -1.48 -0.26
CA GLU A 627 33.18 -2.81 -0.07
C GLU A 627 33.67 -3.06 1.36
N VAL A 628 34.09 -2.01 2.08
CA VAL A 628 34.67 -2.13 3.43
C VAL A 628 33.70 -2.77 4.44
N PRO A 629 32.42 -2.36 4.54
CA PRO A 629 31.44 -3.02 5.42
C PRO A 629 31.24 -4.50 5.10
N VAL A 630 31.25 -4.88 3.81
CA VAL A 630 31.06 -6.26 3.37
C VAL A 630 32.25 -7.11 3.80
N LEU A 631 33.48 -6.65 3.56
CA LEU A 631 34.69 -7.34 3.99
C LEU A 631 34.77 -7.44 5.52
N LYS A 632 34.32 -6.41 6.24
CA LYS A 632 34.25 -6.43 7.70
C LYS A 632 33.23 -7.47 8.20
N ALA A 633 32.04 -7.50 7.62
CA ALA A 633 31.03 -8.50 7.94
C ALA A 633 31.54 -9.92 7.64
N GLN A 634 32.24 -10.11 6.51
CA GLN A 634 32.87 -11.37 6.17
C GLN A 634 33.94 -11.79 7.20
N ALA A 635 34.78 -10.86 7.66
CA ALA A 635 35.76 -11.12 8.71
C ALA A 635 35.10 -11.47 10.05
N ASP A 636 33.98 -10.82 10.39
CA ASP A 636 33.22 -11.13 11.60
C ASP A 636 32.57 -12.52 11.54
N VAL A 637 32.01 -12.91 10.39
CA VAL A 637 31.47 -14.27 10.18
C VAL A 637 32.58 -15.31 10.33
N PHE A 638 33.73 -15.12 9.67
CA PHE A 638 34.84 -16.07 9.82
C PHE A 638 35.37 -16.15 11.25
N ARG A 639 35.37 -15.04 11.99
CA ARG A 639 35.73 -15.04 13.41
C ARG A 639 34.72 -15.84 14.24
N GLN A 640 33.43 -15.65 14.02
CA GLN A 640 32.38 -16.41 14.69
C GLN A 640 32.46 -17.90 14.36
N ASP A 641 32.64 -18.26 13.09
CA ASP A 641 32.79 -19.64 12.65
C ASP A 641 34.02 -20.30 13.29
N PHE A 642 35.14 -19.57 13.38
CA PHE A 642 36.34 -20.04 14.06
C PHE A 642 36.13 -20.25 15.56
N GLU A 643 35.43 -19.32 16.23
CA GLU A 643 35.09 -19.44 17.65
C GLU A 643 34.16 -20.62 17.91
N ALA A 644 33.13 -20.80 17.09
CA ALA A 644 32.20 -21.93 17.17
C ALA A 644 32.91 -23.28 16.95
N GLU A 645 33.78 -23.37 15.94
CA GLU A 645 34.59 -24.56 15.68
C GLU A 645 35.55 -24.86 16.84
N ARG A 646 36.12 -23.81 17.44
CA ARG A 646 36.99 -23.95 18.62
C ARG A 646 36.22 -24.48 19.83
N GLU A 647 35.05 -23.94 20.13
CA GLU A 647 34.19 -24.39 21.22
C GLU A 647 33.74 -25.84 21.00
N ALA A 648 33.32 -26.18 19.77
CA ALA A 648 32.95 -27.55 19.40
C ALA A 648 34.12 -28.52 19.61
N ARG A 649 35.34 -28.14 19.19
CA ARG A 649 36.56 -28.95 19.45
C ARG A 649 36.86 -29.09 20.93
N GLN A 650 36.75 -28.02 21.72
CA GLN A 650 37.00 -28.08 23.16
C GLN A 650 36.00 -29.00 23.86
N LYS A 651 34.72 -28.93 23.48
CA LYS A 651 33.69 -29.83 24.00
C LYS A 651 33.96 -31.28 23.62
N ALA A 652 34.25 -31.55 22.34
CA ALA A 652 34.59 -32.89 21.88
C ALA A 652 35.82 -33.46 22.59
N HIS A 653 36.84 -32.62 22.85
CA HIS A 653 38.00 -33.01 23.63
C HIS A 653 37.65 -33.32 25.10
N GLY A 654 36.76 -32.54 25.72
CA GLY A 654 36.26 -32.81 27.07
C GLY A 654 35.47 -34.13 27.15
N ASP A 655 34.60 -34.40 26.18
CA ASP A 655 33.85 -35.66 26.07
C ASP A 655 34.80 -36.85 25.85
N MET A 656 35.82 -36.69 24.99
CA MET A 656 36.86 -37.69 24.77
C MET A 656 37.60 -38.03 26.07
N GLN A 657 38.01 -37.03 26.85
CA GLN A 657 38.68 -37.24 28.13
C GLN A 657 37.78 -37.96 29.15
N THR A 658 36.48 -37.63 29.16
CA THR A 658 35.51 -38.29 30.04
C THR A 658 35.31 -39.76 29.65
N LEU A 659 35.16 -40.04 28.36
CA LEU A 659 35.05 -41.42 27.85
C LEU A 659 36.33 -42.22 28.11
N GLU A 660 37.50 -41.60 28.00
CA GLU A 660 38.78 -42.24 28.31
C GLU A 660 38.86 -42.63 29.80
N GLN A 661 38.42 -41.76 30.71
CA GLN A 661 38.32 -42.08 32.14
C GLN A 661 37.35 -43.24 32.40
N GLN A 662 36.16 -43.21 31.81
CA GLN A 662 35.18 -44.30 31.94
C GLN A 662 35.72 -45.62 31.39
N ASN A 663 36.47 -45.58 30.27
CA ASN A 663 37.08 -46.78 29.71
C ASN A 663 38.16 -47.35 30.63
N GLN A 664 38.99 -46.49 31.24
CA GLN A 664 39.99 -46.91 32.23
C GLN A 664 39.33 -47.52 33.48
N GLU A 665 38.25 -46.92 34.00
CA GLU A 665 37.48 -47.47 35.12
C GLU A 665 36.88 -48.85 34.79
N LEU A 666 36.24 -48.98 33.63
CA LEU A 666 35.70 -50.27 33.17
C LEU A 666 36.79 -51.31 32.94
N GLN A 667 37.97 -50.92 32.47
CA GLN A 667 39.11 -51.83 32.34
C GLN A 667 39.59 -52.31 33.69
N LEU A 668 39.67 -51.43 34.70
CA LEU A 668 40.01 -51.80 36.08
C LEU A 668 38.96 -52.73 36.69
N GLU A 669 37.67 -52.47 36.50
CA GLU A 669 36.58 -53.34 36.96
C GLU A 669 36.64 -54.72 36.28
N ASN A 670 36.84 -54.76 34.96
CA ASN A 670 37.03 -56.02 34.24
C ASN A 670 38.26 -56.79 34.73
N GLN A 671 39.35 -56.08 35.05
CA GLN A 671 40.54 -56.70 35.60
C GLN A 671 40.27 -57.28 37.00
N GLN A 672 39.59 -56.54 37.88
CA GLN A 672 39.18 -57.02 39.20
C GLN A 672 38.30 -58.27 39.10
N LEU A 673 37.28 -58.26 38.23
CA LEU A 673 36.42 -59.43 38.02
C LEU A 673 37.20 -60.63 37.48
N ARG A 674 38.18 -60.42 36.59
CA ARG A 674 39.08 -61.49 36.13
C ARG A 674 39.92 -62.03 37.28
N ASP A 675 40.51 -61.17 38.10
CA ASP A 675 41.30 -61.57 39.26
C ASP A 675 40.44 -62.33 40.28
N GLU A 676 39.19 -61.90 40.53
CA GLU A 676 38.23 -62.62 41.37
C GLU A 676 37.90 -64.00 40.81
N MET A 677 37.66 -64.10 39.50
CA MET A 677 37.45 -65.37 38.80
C MET A 677 38.68 -66.28 38.88
N GLU A 678 39.89 -65.73 38.77
CA GLU A 678 41.14 -66.48 38.94
C GLU A 678 41.31 -66.97 40.38
N VAL A 679 41.04 -66.13 41.37
CA VAL A 679 41.07 -66.51 42.80
C VAL A 679 40.02 -67.58 43.08
N TYR A 680 38.80 -67.44 42.57
CA TYR A 680 37.76 -68.46 42.70
C TYR A 680 38.18 -69.78 42.05
N THR A 681 38.70 -69.73 40.83
CA THR A 681 39.19 -70.92 40.10
C THR A 681 40.38 -71.57 40.82
N ARG A 682 41.32 -70.77 41.35
CA ARG A 682 42.47 -71.24 42.13
C ARG A 682 42.03 -71.83 43.46
N ASN A 683 41.04 -71.25 44.12
CA ASN A 683 40.45 -71.78 45.36
C ASN A 683 39.71 -73.10 45.09
N ALA A 684 38.93 -73.19 44.01
CA ALA A 684 38.23 -74.40 43.59
C ALA A 684 39.21 -75.52 43.18
N LEU A 685 40.27 -75.18 42.44
CA LEU A 685 41.37 -76.11 42.11
C LEU A 685 42.16 -76.51 43.36
N GLY A 686 42.44 -75.58 44.27
CA GLY A 686 43.09 -75.87 45.55
C GLY A 686 42.22 -76.74 46.45
N GLU A 687 40.90 -76.58 46.41
CA GLU A 687 39.95 -77.45 47.11
C GLU A 687 39.84 -78.83 46.46
N MET A 688 39.77 -78.92 45.13
CA MET A 688 39.86 -80.20 44.40
C MET A 688 41.20 -80.90 44.64
N GLN A 689 42.33 -80.19 44.63
CA GLN A 689 43.64 -80.75 44.97
C GLN A 689 43.69 -81.17 46.43
N ARG A 690 43.13 -80.40 47.38
CA ARG A 690 42.98 -80.85 48.78
C ARG A 690 42.11 -82.11 48.91
N ARG A 691 41.16 -82.33 48.01
CA ARG A 691 40.38 -83.58 47.90
C ARG A 691 41.11 -84.70 47.11
N HIS A 692 42.18 -84.39 46.38
CA HIS A 692 42.91 -85.30 45.49
C HIS A 692 44.44 -85.39 45.73
N VAL A 693 44.99 -84.92 46.87
CA VAL A 693 46.34 -85.30 47.32
C VAL A 693 46.29 -86.76 47.78
N GLY A 694 46.32 -87.67 46.81
CA GLY A 694 46.20 -89.10 47.03
C GLY A 694 46.11 -89.92 45.75
N ALA A 695 46.86 -89.59 44.69
CA ALA A 695 47.16 -90.55 43.61
C ALA A 695 48.35 -90.11 42.72
N PRO A 696 49.30 -91.02 42.39
CA PRO A 696 50.51 -90.76 41.60
C PRO A 696 50.28 -90.86 40.07
N PRO A 697 51.24 -90.42 39.22
CA PRO A 697 51.00 -90.17 37.80
C PRO A 697 51.23 -91.40 36.92
N SER A 698 50.59 -91.44 35.75
CA SER A 698 50.91 -92.35 34.65
C SER A 698 50.85 -91.61 33.31
N PRO A 699 51.93 -91.60 32.50
CA PRO A 699 51.98 -91.08 31.13
C PRO A 699 51.92 -92.22 30.08
N PRO A 700 52.21 -92.00 28.78
CA PRO A 700 51.42 -91.29 27.75
C PRO A 700 51.08 -92.22 26.56
N GLY A 701 50.23 -91.80 25.59
CA GLY A 701 50.24 -92.44 24.27
C GLY A 701 48.99 -92.33 23.36
N ASN A 702 49.02 -91.31 22.50
CA ASN A 702 48.56 -91.22 21.10
C ASN A 702 47.43 -92.13 20.54
N ALA A 703 46.35 -91.50 20.06
CA ALA A 703 45.66 -91.89 18.82
C ALA A 703 44.81 -90.72 18.23
N MET A 704 45.13 -90.31 17.00
CA MET A 704 44.23 -89.70 16.00
C MET A 704 43.36 -90.82 15.35
N PRO A 705 42.26 -90.58 14.58
CA PRO A 705 41.86 -89.38 13.80
C PRO A 705 40.35 -88.98 13.83
N ARG A 706 40.06 -87.83 13.16
CA ARG A 706 38.78 -87.14 12.78
C ARG A 706 37.71 -88.03 12.06
N PRO A 707 36.43 -87.60 11.74
CA PRO A 707 35.92 -86.22 11.46
C PRO A 707 34.44 -85.83 11.82
N ASN A 708 34.10 -84.55 11.49
CA ASN A 708 32.80 -83.81 11.39
C ASN A 708 32.17 -83.32 12.72
N ASN A 709 31.77 -82.06 12.96
CA ASN A 709 31.37 -80.84 12.19
C ASN A 709 31.30 -79.62 13.19
N PRO A 710 30.97 -78.34 12.87
CA PRO A 710 31.40 -77.35 11.84
C PRO A 710 31.97 -76.02 12.50
N PRO A 711 32.32 -74.92 11.77
CA PRO A 711 33.30 -73.90 12.21
C PRO A 711 32.72 -72.55 12.70
N PRO A 712 33.54 -71.66 13.31
CA PRO A 712 33.34 -70.23 13.22
C PRO A 712 34.40 -69.55 12.32
N MET A 713 33.89 -68.61 11.52
CA MET A 713 34.57 -67.80 10.52
C MET A 713 35.74 -66.96 11.04
N GLU A 714 36.77 -66.87 10.21
CA GLU A 714 37.81 -65.85 10.21
C GLU A 714 37.20 -64.45 10.00
N TYR A 715 37.63 -63.46 10.80
CA TYR A 715 37.73 -62.08 10.33
C TYR A 715 39.11 -61.54 10.67
N ALA A 716 39.90 -61.38 9.61
CA ALA A 716 41.17 -60.71 9.63
C ALA A 716 40.95 -59.20 9.86
N GLY A 717 41.38 -58.71 11.02
CA GLY A 717 41.55 -57.28 11.32
C GLY A 717 43.02 -56.98 11.50
N ASN A 718 43.68 -56.64 10.40
CA ASN A 718 45.10 -56.38 10.27
C ASN A 718 45.52 -55.15 11.09
N TYR A 719 46.25 -55.34 12.19
CA TYR A 719 47.01 -54.29 12.87
C TYR A 719 48.32 -54.04 12.12
N GLY A 720 48.45 -52.85 11.54
CA GLY A 720 49.70 -52.38 10.94
C GLY A 720 49.75 -50.85 10.94
N TYR A 721 50.52 -50.27 11.87
CA TYR A 721 51.09 -48.93 11.70
C TYR A 721 51.98 -48.91 10.45
N PRO A 722 52.06 -47.79 9.69
CA PRO A 722 53.23 -46.90 9.87
C PRO A 722 53.04 -45.40 9.53
N ARG A 723 53.50 -44.54 10.47
CA ARG A 723 54.55 -43.49 10.35
C ARG A 723 54.64 -42.53 9.14
N GLY A 724 54.69 -41.22 9.46
CA GLY A 724 55.56 -40.16 8.85
C GLY A 724 54.97 -39.42 7.66
N TYR A 725 54.93 -38.07 7.58
CA TYR A 725 56.04 -37.08 7.54
C TYR A 725 55.43 -35.63 7.45
N PRO A 726 56.17 -34.50 7.32
CA PRO A 726 56.78 -33.69 8.39
C PRO A 726 56.56 -32.13 8.28
N TYR A 727 57.02 -31.37 9.30
CA TYR A 727 57.55 -29.98 9.20
C TYR A 727 56.57 -28.80 8.92
N PRO A 728 56.92 -27.51 9.17
CA PRO A 728 57.83 -26.89 10.15
C PRO A 728 57.11 -25.84 11.06
N GLY A 729 57.65 -25.60 12.25
CA GLY A 729 57.52 -24.28 12.90
C GLY A 729 58.52 -23.27 12.32
N PRO A 730 58.36 -21.99 12.66
CA PRO A 730 59.52 -21.32 13.23
C PRO A 730 59.15 -20.66 14.56
N HIS A 731 59.98 -20.95 15.56
CA HIS A 731 60.14 -20.18 16.79
C HIS A 731 61.60 -19.71 16.78
N GLU A 732 61.82 -18.41 16.89
CA GLU A 732 62.95 -17.71 17.50
C GLU A 732 62.69 -16.21 17.24
N ASP A 733 62.23 -15.46 18.25
CA ASP A 733 63.01 -14.83 19.32
C ASP A 733 63.64 -13.50 18.89
N PHE A 734 63.43 -12.53 19.80
CA PHE A 734 64.21 -11.31 20.06
C PHE A 734 63.73 -9.92 19.61
N TYR A 735 63.62 -9.10 20.66
CA TYR A 735 63.70 -7.63 20.81
C TYR A 735 62.47 -6.74 20.50
N TYR A 736 61.89 -6.27 21.61
CA TYR A 736 61.43 -4.89 21.74
C TYR A 736 62.57 -3.92 21.40
N ASP A 737 62.35 -3.01 20.44
CA ASP A 737 62.84 -1.64 20.60
C ASP A 737 61.92 -0.64 19.89
N ALA A 738 61.77 0.51 20.52
CA ALA A 738 60.98 1.64 20.08
C ALA A 738 61.87 2.64 19.34
N GLN A 739 61.40 3.22 18.23
CA GLN A 739 61.59 4.65 17.89
C GLN A 739 60.99 5.04 16.52
N VAL A 740 60.06 6.00 16.57
CA VAL A 740 59.92 7.25 15.79
C VAL A 740 60.39 7.30 14.31
N GLY A 741 59.46 7.64 13.41
CA GLY A 741 59.65 8.75 12.46
C GLY A 741 59.63 8.45 10.94
N ASN A 742 58.73 9.18 10.26
CA ASN A 742 58.79 9.73 8.89
C ASN A 742 58.14 8.99 7.69
N ASN A 743 57.02 9.59 7.25
CA ASN A 743 56.70 10.15 5.92
C ASN A 743 56.90 9.34 4.62
N ASP A 744 55.74 9.13 3.96
CA ASP A 744 55.43 9.37 2.53
C ASP A 744 55.72 8.30 1.45
N PRO A 745 54.98 8.31 0.32
CA PRO A 745 54.12 7.19 -0.06
C PRO A 745 54.52 6.49 -1.38
N LEU A 746 53.97 5.28 -1.55
CA LEU A 746 54.23 4.38 -2.68
C LEU A 746 53.37 4.68 -3.92
N GLN A 747 54.00 4.63 -5.08
CA GLN A 747 53.38 4.44 -6.39
C GLN A 747 53.09 2.95 -6.67
N PRO A 748 52.12 2.61 -7.54
CA PRO A 748 51.70 1.24 -7.79
C PRO A 748 52.47 0.58 -8.94
N VAL A 749 52.74 -0.71 -8.81
CA VAL A 749 53.14 -1.59 -9.93
C VAL A 749 52.08 -2.67 -10.11
N ASN A 750 51.53 -2.65 -11.31
CA ASN A 750 50.54 -3.53 -11.92
C ASN A 750 51.16 -4.91 -12.20
N MET A 751 50.53 -6.03 -11.81
CA MET A 751 50.68 -7.33 -12.50
C MET A 751 49.50 -8.28 -12.25
N ALA A 752 48.78 -8.55 -13.34
CA ALA A 752 48.22 -9.82 -13.82
C ALA A 752 47.62 -10.86 -12.85
N GLN A 753 46.38 -11.25 -13.17
CA GLN A 753 45.68 -12.47 -12.72
C GLN A 753 46.50 -13.75 -12.94
N PRO A 754 46.19 -14.83 -12.18
CA PRO A 754 45.44 -15.91 -12.83
C PRO A 754 44.30 -16.51 -12.00
N ARG A 755 43.36 -17.08 -12.75
CA ARG A 755 42.11 -17.75 -12.37
C ARG A 755 42.36 -19.22 -11.96
N VAL A 756 41.37 -19.80 -11.26
CA VAL A 756 41.07 -21.23 -10.92
C VAL A 756 41.76 -21.81 -9.68
N GLN A 757 41.13 -22.59 -8.78
CA GLN A 757 39.86 -23.33 -8.77
C GLN A 757 39.12 -23.16 -7.43
N ASN A 758 37.79 -23.16 -7.48
CA ASN A 758 36.91 -23.13 -6.32
C ASN A 758 36.55 -24.57 -5.91
N LEU A 759 37.07 -25.03 -4.77
CA LEU A 759 36.54 -26.20 -4.05
C LEU A 759 35.57 -25.69 -2.98
N GLN A 760 34.28 -25.86 -3.24
CA GLN A 760 33.22 -25.55 -2.28
C GLN A 760 32.80 -26.84 -1.57
N VAL A 761 33.04 -26.87 -0.26
CA VAL A 761 32.55 -27.90 0.67
C VAL A 761 31.07 -27.62 0.99
N HIS A 762 30.27 -28.69 0.93
CA HIS A 762 28.85 -28.74 1.27
C HIS A 762 28.58 -28.78 2.79
N ALA A 763 27.41 -28.30 3.17
CA ALA A 763 26.60 -28.78 4.31
C ALA A 763 25.10 -28.54 4.00
N PRO A 764 24.14 -29.22 4.66
CA PRO A 764 24.03 -30.65 5.00
C PRO A 764 22.79 -31.31 4.35
N GLN A 765 22.78 -32.64 4.30
CA GLN A 765 21.77 -33.44 3.61
C GLN A 765 20.46 -33.62 4.37
N VAL A 766 19.34 -33.47 3.66
CA VAL A 766 18.04 -34.09 3.98
C VAL A 766 17.90 -35.34 3.11
N VAL A 767 17.53 -36.44 3.75
CA VAL A 767 17.47 -37.82 3.25
C VAL A 767 16.63 -37.96 1.98
N GLN A 768 17.21 -38.48 0.88
CA GLN A 768 16.46 -39.18 -0.17
C GLN A 768 17.19 -40.43 -0.72
N ARG A 769 16.33 -41.37 -1.11
CA ARG A 769 16.48 -42.75 -1.62
C ARG A 769 17.17 -42.78 -3.01
N PRO A 770 17.77 -43.90 -3.47
CA PRO A 770 18.74 -43.87 -4.56
C PRO A 770 18.12 -43.75 -5.97
N ALA A 771 18.98 -43.23 -6.85
CA ALA A 771 18.77 -42.74 -8.21
C ALA A 771 18.18 -43.72 -9.23
N SER A 772 17.49 -43.13 -10.22
CA SER A 772 17.36 -43.63 -11.59
C SER A 772 17.78 -42.52 -12.58
N PRO A 773 18.43 -42.87 -13.70
CA PRO A 773 19.03 -41.91 -14.63
C PRO A 773 18.03 -41.54 -15.74
N ASP A 774 17.77 -40.26 -15.92
CA ASP A 774 17.34 -39.63 -17.18
C ASP A 774 17.11 -38.14 -16.88
N THR A 775 18.10 -37.29 -17.20
CA THR A 775 17.90 -35.84 -17.23
C THR A 775 18.22 -35.36 -18.63
N GLU A 776 17.18 -35.20 -19.43
CA GLU A 776 17.21 -34.41 -20.66
C GLU A 776 17.75 -33.01 -20.34
N GLU A 777 18.77 -32.57 -21.07
CA GLU A 777 19.33 -31.22 -20.95
C GLU A 777 18.27 -30.19 -21.38
N LYS A 778 17.87 -29.31 -20.46
CA LYS A 778 16.82 -28.31 -20.69
C LYS A 778 17.44 -26.96 -21.01
N SER A 779 17.31 -26.53 -22.26
CA SER A 779 17.90 -25.27 -22.76
C SER A 779 16.86 -24.23 -23.12
N CYS A 780 17.16 -22.95 -22.85
CA CYS A 780 16.32 -21.82 -23.25
C CYS A 780 16.36 -21.63 -24.78
N PRO A 781 15.22 -21.60 -25.50
CA PRO A 781 15.20 -21.50 -26.96
C PRO A 781 15.67 -20.13 -27.49
N LYS A 782 15.74 -19.10 -26.64
CA LYS A 782 16.13 -17.74 -27.05
C LYS A 782 17.63 -17.48 -26.93
N CYS A 783 18.25 -17.92 -25.84
CA CYS A 783 19.68 -17.68 -25.59
C CYS A 783 20.53 -18.97 -25.55
N ASN A 784 19.89 -20.13 -25.70
CA ASN A 784 20.52 -21.46 -25.71
C ASN A 784 21.32 -21.84 -24.46
N ASN A 785 21.07 -21.17 -23.32
CA ASN A 785 21.67 -21.54 -22.05
C ASN A 785 21.01 -22.81 -21.50
N VAL A 786 21.82 -23.72 -20.98
CA VAL A 786 21.39 -24.99 -20.39
C VAL A 786 21.18 -24.82 -18.89
N PHE A 787 20.05 -25.30 -18.40
CA PHE A 787 19.64 -25.17 -17.01
C PHE A 787 19.47 -26.55 -16.37
N PRO A 788 19.83 -26.71 -15.09
CA PRO A 788 19.86 -28.00 -14.40
C PRO A 788 18.46 -28.59 -14.14
N ASP A 789 17.43 -27.75 -14.15
CA ASP A 789 16.04 -28.11 -13.88
C ASP A 789 15.06 -27.17 -14.60
N LEU A 790 13.78 -27.57 -14.64
CA LEU A 790 12.75 -26.88 -15.42
C LEU A 790 12.32 -25.56 -14.77
N ASP A 791 12.44 -25.43 -13.44
CA ASP A 791 12.01 -24.23 -12.71
C ASP A 791 13.01 -23.09 -12.94
N THR A 792 14.31 -23.40 -12.90
CA THR A 792 15.36 -22.43 -13.25
C THR A 792 15.26 -21.99 -14.71
N LEU A 793 14.93 -22.92 -15.63
CA LEU A 793 14.65 -22.56 -17.02
C LEU A 793 13.41 -21.64 -17.13
N GLN A 794 12.35 -21.90 -16.37
CA GLN A 794 11.10 -21.15 -16.46
C GLN A 794 11.25 -19.71 -15.96
N ILE A 795 11.98 -19.51 -14.85
CA ILE A 795 12.33 -18.17 -14.35
C ILE A 795 13.17 -17.43 -15.41
N HIS A 796 14.18 -18.09 -15.95
CA HIS A 796 15.03 -17.49 -16.97
C HIS A 796 14.26 -17.18 -18.26
N VAL A 797 13.37 -18.06 -18.72
CA VAL A 797 12.56 -17.84 -19.93
C VAL A 797 11.62 -16.65 -19.73
N MET A 798 11.05 -16.47 -18.54
CA MET A 798 10.24 -15.28 -18.24
C MET A 798 11.05 -13.99 -18.37
N GLU A 799 12.25 -13.92 -17.79
CA GLU A 799 13.11 -12.73 -17.89
C GLU A 799 13.74 -12.55 -19.29
N CYS A 800 14.05 -13.66 -19.95
CA CYS A 800 14.68 -13.67 -21.26
C CYS A 800 13.68 -13.29 -22.35
N LEU A 801 12.38 -13.54 -22.20
CA LEU A 801 11.35 -13.13 -23.15
C LEU A 801 11.03 -11.62 -23.07
N ASP A 802 11.26 -10.98 -21.91
CA ASP A 802 10.96 -9.56 -21.67
C ASP A 802 12.06 -8.57 -22.13
N ASN A 803 13.26 -9.05 -22.47
CA ASN A 803 14.37 -8.30 -23.08
C ASN A 803 14.61 -8.73 -24.51
#